data_AF-A0A0J1F7H8-F1
#
_entry.id   AF-A0A0J1F7H8-F1
#
_cell.length_a   1.000
_cell.length_b   1.000
_cell.length_c   1.000
_cell.angle_alpha   90.00
_cell.angle_beta   90.00
_cell.angle_gamma   90.00
#
_symmetry.space_group_name_H-M   'P 1'
#
loop_
_entity.id
_entity.type
_entity.pdbx_description
1 polymer ?
#
loop_
_entity_poly.entity_id
_entity_poly.type
_entity_poly.pdbx_seq_one_letter_code
_entity_poly.pdbx_strand_id
1 'polypeptide(L)'
;MKSLFTQKGLLTHKGLLTHLAPKSTNHRNISLLLVLSLTLTLVLSPILLFPRPSRAATAPAPVFTRLAGADRYATAAQIAETGWTHADTVVLARGDDYPDALAGGVLARSVGGPLLLSDPHTLPAVTLSAIHDLQAKKVFLLGGSGALSPQVESDLMSLGLTVQRLAGTDRYGTAAAVAEAAVSHASQAFLASGSSFADALSVSSYAAAQGIPLLLTDSNALPDVTLQALRALGVHSVTLIGGTGAIAPSVENALEAAHFTVNRLAGPDRYATNMAVVGSLNFTGSQVCVATGEDFPDALAGAPLAAQTNSPVILVPPQPLPPATLSYVSTRRKAGASFVLLGGWGAIPYGTESILRTGSLHPRLSLQYVQGSNLVGEESQVNIIPQPATSYVDVVAPSWYYLNDPPAGSSSADGSISGIWDSSAVSGQYAQFISLAHSRGLRVFPTLTGGSGTDNVLTSDTARAKLVSQILSRLQTTGADGIVVDLESMKASSGPGLTKLVQALAAALHPLDKQVVVAVMSRTGAESWYTQYNYRDLAQAADYLDLMTYDFSTSTPGPVAPLDWVNAVLSYTQGQGVDMSKVLLGIPYYARDWTVVPPQGDQPTTYTHVHWNLTDALNLAKTYNAAIQRDTSSYVANSTFKDTVGIPHFTYTDANKAQHIVYFDDPQSWNAKLGLLDQYHLGGVADWSLYWVDSATAKQLFPLLQEHLR
;
A
#
# COMPACT_ATOMS: atom_id res chain seq x y z
N MET A 1 37.71 40.63 41.76
CA MET A 1 38.97 41.10 41.14
C MET A 1 38.59 41.74 39.80
N LYS A 2 39.04 42.97 39.49
CA LYS A 2 40.06 43.31 38.47
C LYS A 2 39.89 42.62 37.09
N SER A 3 40.00 43.29 35.92
CA SER A 3 40.20 44.73 35.65
C SER A 3 40.25 45.05 34.13
N LEU A 4 39.31 45.86 33.60
CA LEU A 4 39.42 46.76 32.40
C LEU A 4 39.90 46.13 31.04
N PHE A 5 39.78 46.75 29.85
CA PHE A 5 39.34 48.07 29.37
C PHE A 5 38.21 47.89 28.31
N THR A 6 37.27 48.80 27.93
CA THR A 6 37.20 50.26 27.64
C THR A 6 38.02 50.73 26.42
N GLN A 7 37.62 51.72 25.60
CA GLN A 7 36.57 52.77 25.72
C GLN A 7 36.16 53.37 24.33
N LYS A 8 34.92 53.92 24.21
CA LYS A 8 34.43 55.09 23.40
C LYS A 8 34.93 55.35 21.95
N GLY A 9 34.23 56.08 21.07
CA GLY A 9 32.98 56.88 21.11
C GLY A 9 32.74 57.47 19.69
N LEU A 10 31.90 58.48 19.42
CA LEU A 10 30.94 59.27 20.20
C LEU A 10 29.91 59.91 19.22
N LEU A 11 28.71 60.30 19.67
CA LEU A 11 27.74 61.05 18.87
C LEU A 11 28.02 62.57 18.85
N THR A 12 27.68 63.26 17.75
CA THR A 12 27.20 64.66 17.79
C THR A 12 26.33 65.02 16.58
N HIS A 13 25.50 66.07 16.73
CA HIS A 13 24.53 66.56 15.75
C HIS A 13 24.53 68.12 15.79
N LYS A 14 24.01 68.78 14.73
CA LYS A 14 24.01 70.26 14.50
C LYS A 14 25.39 70.83 14.10
N GLY A 15 25.49 71.91 13.32
CA GLY A 15 24.46 72.56 12.50
C GLY A 15 24.71 74.07 12.26
N LEU A 16 24.50 74.50 11.00
CA LEU A 16 24.28 75.89 10.51
C LEU A 16 25.40 76.94 10.72
N LEU A 17 25.79 77.62 9.63
CA LEU A 17 26.18 79.04 9.62
C LEU A 17 26.00 79.64 8.21
N THR A 18 25.96 80.97 8.08
CA THR A 18 25.32 81.66 6.94
C THR A 18 26.06 82.89 6.40
N HIS A 19 25.81 83.18 5.11
CA HIS A 19 25.69 84.53 4.50
C HIS A 19 26.91 85.37 4.07
N LEU A 20 26.76 85.96 2.85
CA LEU A 20 27.28 87.25 2.34
C LEU A 20 28.81 87.36 2.09
N ALA A 21 29.33 88.17 1.14
CA ALA A 21 28.79 88.84 -0.05
C ALA A 21 29.96 89.24 -1.00
N PRO A 22 29.72 89.56 -2.31
CA PRO A 22 30.81 89.69 -3.30
C PRO A 22 31.14 91.13 -3.77
N LYS A 23 32.39 91.35 -4.22
CA LYS A 23 32.76 91.92 -5.55
C LYS A 23 34.25 92.27 -5.65
N SER A 24 34.81 92.20 -6.85
CA SER A 24 36.11 92.76 -7.24
C SER A 24 36.02 93.44 -8.61
N THR A 25 36.89 94.40 -8.89
CA THR A 25 36.94 95.12 -10.18
C THR A 25 38.38 95.55 -10.52
N ASN A 26 38.98 94.99 -11.58
CA ASN A 26 39.40 95.77 -12.76
C ASN A 26 40.08 94.96 -13.89
N HIS A 27 39.81 95.42 -15.12
CA HIS A 27 40.61 95.36 -16.36
C HIS A 27 41.14 94.04 -17.01
N ARG A 28 40.52 93.74 -18.17
CA ARG A 28 41.13 93.62 -19.54
C ARG A 28 41.87 92.33 -20.01
N ASN A 29 41.31 91.75 -21.10
CA ASN A 29 41.97 91.34 -22.38
C ASN A 29 42.85 90.05 -22.41
N ILE A 30 43.02 89.27 -23.51
CA ILE A 30 42.42 89.17 -24.88
C ILE A 30 42.74 87.79 -25.55
N SER A 31 41.79 87.19 -26.31
CA SER A 31 41.88 86.17 -27.44
C SER A 31 42.72 84.86 -27.29
N LEU A 32 42.72 83.80 -28.16
CA LEU A 32 42.30 83.55 -29.56
C LEU A 32 42.26 82.01 -29.96
N LEU A 33 41.41 81.56 -30.91
CA LEU A 33 41.50 80.31 -31.77
C LEU A 33 41.40 78.88 -31.09
N LEU A 34 41.19 77.68 -31.73
CA LEU A 34 40.81 77.18 -33.10
C LEU A 34 40.07 75.77 -33.07
N VAL A 35 39.66 75.27 -34.25
CA VAL A 35 38.91 74.08 -34.77
C VAL A 35 39.56 72.65 -34.73
N LEU A 36 38.78 71.53 -34.54
CA LEU A 36 38.50 70.42 -35.53
C LEU A 36 37.59 69.26 -34.98
N SER A 37 37.10 68.37 -35.86
CA SER A 37 35.99 67.38 -35.72
C SER A 37 36.40 65.90 -35.53
N LEU A 38 35.52 65.06 -34.95
CA LEU A 38 35.24 63.69 -35.42
C LEU A 38 33.83 63.20 -34.98
N THR A 39 33.23 62.26 -35.73
CA THR A 39 31.90 61.66 -35.47
C THR A 39 31.90 60.13 -35.55
N LEU A 40 30.93 59.48 -34.90
CA LEU A 40 30.65 58.03 -35.05
C LEU A 40 29.14 57.79 -35.00
N THR A 41 28.61 56.99 -35.94
CA THR A 41 27.19 56.66 -36.08
C THR A 41 26.85 55.30 -35.46
N LEU A 42 25.65 55.18 -34.89
CA LEU A 42 25.17 53.98 -34.21
C LEU A 42 23.88 53.49 -34.91
N VAL A 43 23.88 52.23 -35.37
CA VAL A 43 22.77 51.65 -36.15
C VAL A 43 21.77 50.99 -35.21
N LEU A 44 20.49 51.39 -35.28
CA LEU A 44 19.39 50.68 -34.64
C LEU A 44 18.81 49.61 -35.57
N SER A 45 19.00 48.34 -35.22
CA SER A 45 18.23 47.23 -35.79
C SER A 45 17.00 46.96 -34.94
N PRO A 46 15.78 46.86 -35.50
CA PRO A 46 14.58 46.55 -34.73
C PRO A 46 14.60 45.08 -34.28
N ILE A 47 14.69 44.85 -32.97
CA ILE A 47 14.56 43.50 -32.40
C ILE A 47 13.10 43.08 -32.47
N LEU A 48 12.77 42.16 -33.37
CA LEU A 48 11.48 41.48 -33.40
C LEU A 48 11.37 40.56 -32.19
N LEU A 49 10.66 41.01 -31.14
CA LEU A 49 10.25 40.13 -30.05
C LEU A 49 9.18 39.17 -30.55
N PHE A 50 9.61 38.00 -31.01
CA PHE A 50 8.73 36.84 -31.06
C PHE A 50 8.26 36.54 -29.63
N PRO A 51 6.95 36.46 -29.36
CA PRO A 51 6.49 36.01 -28.05
C PRO A 51 6.98 34.58 -27.84
N ARG A 52 7.76 34.35 -26.78
CA ARG A 52 8.11 32.99 -26.37
C ARG A 52 6.80 32.23 -26.16
N PRO A 53 6.62 31.01 -26.70
CA PRO A 53 5.46 30.21 -26.37
C PRO A 53 5.41 30.07 -24.85
N SER A 54 4.29 30.41 -24.24
CA SER A 54 4.12 30.22 -22.80
C SER A 54 4.27 28.72 -22.53
N ARG A 55 5.28 28.36 -21.73
CA ARG A 55 5.39 26.99 -21.22
C ARG A 55 4.14 26.74 -20.42
N ALA A 56 3.20 25.99 -20.99
CA ALA A 56 1.96 25.65 -20.33
C ALA A 56 2.28 25.08 -18.95
N ALA A 57 1.62 25.60 -17.91
CA ALA A 57 1.81 25.10 -16.57
C ALA A 57 1.43 23.61 -16.58
N THR A 58 2.41 22.75 -16.33
CA THR A 58 2.17 21.32 -16.18
C THR A 58 1.19 21.12 -15.05
N ALA A 59 0.08 20.41 -15.31
CA ALA A 59 -0.90 20.09 -14.27
C ALA A 59 -0.19 19.47 -13.05
N PRO A 60 -0.66 19.76 -11.83
CA PRO A 60 -0.08 19.16 -10.62
C PRO A 60 -0.15 17.64 -10.72
N ALA A 61 0.84 16.96 -10.12
CA ALA A 61 0.82 15.51 -10.06
C ALA A 61 -0.45 15.03 -9.32
N PRO A 62 -1.10 13.95 -9.79
CA PRO A 62 -2.28 13.40 -9.14
C PRO A 62 -1.92 12.90 -7.74
N VAL A 63 -2.73 13.25 -6.75
CA VAL A 63 -2.55 12.81 -5.35
C VAL A 63 -3.42 11.58 -5.11
N PHE A 64 -2.90 10.57 -4.42
CA PHE A 64 -3.62 9.34 -4.08
C PHE A 64 -3.59 9.14 -2.57
N THR A 65 -4.77 9.02 -1.96
CA THR A 65 -4.98 8.70 -0.54
C THR A 65 -5.78 7.40 -0.45
N ARG A 66 -5.36 6.45 0.39
CA ARG A 66 -6.14 5.23 0.69
C ARG A 66 -6.76 5.35 2.08
N LEU A 67 -8.06 5.10 2.18
CA LEU A 67 -8.83 5.09 3.42
C LEU A 67 -9.31 3.65 3.65
N ALA A 68 -8.73 3.01 4.65
CA ALA A 68 -8.91 1.59 4.94
C ALA A 68 -8.68 1.32 6.43
N GLY A 69 -9.36 0.32 6.97
CA GLY A 69 -9.05 -0.30 8.25
C GLY A 69 -8.82 -1.82 8.10
N ALA A 70 -8.76 -2.52 9.23
CA ALA A 70 -8.62 -3.98 9.26
C ALA A 70 -9.86 -4.74 8.75
N ASP A 71 -11.03 -4.09 8.75
CA ASP A 71 -12.29 -4.59 8.23
C ASP A 71 -13.17 -3.43 7.70
N ARG A 72 -14.38 -3.78 7.24
CA ARG A 72 -15.40 -2.84 6.73
C ARG A 72 -15.86 -1.79 7.76
N TYR A 73 -15.84 -2.10 9.05
CA TYR A 73 -16.24 -1.17 10.12
C TYR A 73 -15.13 -0.16 10.37
N ALA A 74 -13.89 -0.63 10.43
CA ALA A 74 -12.70 0.21 10.56
C ALA A 74 -12.47 1.09 9.32
N THR A 75 -12.74 0.59 8.10
CA THR A 75 -12.74 1.43 6.89
C THR A 75 -13.80 2.53 6.95
N ALA A 76 -15.03 2.21 7.38
CA ALA A 76 -16.09 3.22 7.53
C ALA A 76 -15.75 4.28 8.58
N ALA A 77 -15.13 3.88 9.71
CA ALA A 77 -14.59 4.80 10.70
C ALA A 77 -13.50 5.71 10.11
N GLN A 78 -12.51 5.15 9.40
CA GLN A 78 -11.43 5.93 8.79
C GLN A 78 -11.93 6.93 7.74
N ILE A 79 -12.97 6.57 6.97
CA ILE A 79 -13.67 7.46 6.04
C ILE A 79 -14.36 8.61 6.78
N ALA A 80 -15.01 8.32 7.91
CA ALA A 80 -15.69 9.32 8.73
C ALA A 80 -14.70 10.30 9.39
N GLU A 81 -13.62 9.82 10.00
CA GLU A 81 -12.55 10.64 10.59
C GLU A 81 -11.86 11.54 9.55
N THR A 82 -11.74 11.08 8.30
CA THR A 82 -11.14 11.86 7.21
C THR A 82 -12.08 12.94 6.68
N GLY A 83 -13.38 12.65 6.59
CA GLY A 83 -14.37 13.54 6.01
C GLY A 83 -15.00 14.54 6.98
N TRP A 84 -14.93 14.31 8.29
CA TRP A 84 -15.65 15.08 9.31
C TRP A 84 -14.81 15.25 10.57
N THR A 85 -14.56 16.50 10.98
CA THR A 85 -14.00 16.82 12.30
C THR A 85 -15.05 16.93 13.40
N HIS A 86 -16.34 16.95 13.03
CA HIS A 86 -17.50 16.96 13.91
C HIS A 86 -18.75 16.57 13.09
N ALA A 87 -19.70 15.84 13.68
CA ALA A 87 -21.01 15.60 13.11
C ALA A 87 -22.08 15.41 14.20
N ASP A 88 -23.01 16.37 14.33
CA ASP A 88 -24.14 16.31 15.28
C ASP A 88 -25.02 15.06 15.13
N THR A 89 -25.13 14.54 13.91
CA THR A 89 -25.91 13.35 13.55
C THR A 89 -25.09 12.42 12.67
N VAL A 90 -25.16 11.12 12.95
CA VAL A 90 -24.59 10.06 12.10
C VAL A 90 -25.70 9.14 11.57
N VAL A 91 -25.45 8.50 10.43
CA VAL A 91 -26.29 7.41 9.90
C VAL A 91 -25.55 6.09 10.14
N LEU A 92 -26.24 5.08 10.66
CA LEU A 92 -25.67 3.78 10.97
C LEU A 92 -26.46 2.66 10.28
N ALA A 93 -25.76 1.82 9.53
CA ALA A 93 -26.30 0.63 8.87
C ALA A 93 -25.56 -0.64 9.32
N ARG A 94 -26.09 -1.82 8.98
CA ARG A 94 -25.33 -3.07 9.10
C ARG A 94 -24.25 -3.16 8.02
N GLY A 95 -23.11 -3.78 8.33
CA GLY A 95 -22.00 -3.92 7.38
C GLY A 95 -22.00 -5.23 6.56
N ASP A 96 -22.82 -6.21 6.93
CA ASP A 96 -22.82 -7.57 6.38
C ASP A 96 -23.93 -7.83 5.35
N ASP A 97 -24.96 -6.98 5.27
CA ASP A 97 -25.95 -6.95 4.19
C ASP A 97 -26.29 -5.49 3.80
N TYR A 98 -26.66 -5.27 2.54
CA TYR A 98 -26.72 -3.94 1.90
C TYR A 98 -28.09 -3.26 1.73
N PRO A 99 -29.25 -3.95 1.55
CA PRO A 99 -30.44 -3.32 0.96
C PRO A 99 -31.02 -2.14 1.73
N ASP A 100 -31.11 -2.25 3.06
CA ASP A 100 -31.61 -1.18 3.94
C ASP A 100 -30.70 0.07 3.93
N ALA A 101 -29.45 -0.07 3.49
CA ALA A 101 -28.43 0.97 3.54
C ALA A 101 -28.27 1.79 2.24
N LEU A 102 -28.69 1.25 1.08
CA LEU A 102 -28.37 1.84 -0.24
C LEU A 102 -28.86 3.30 -0.40
N ALA A 103 -30.01 3.65 0.16
CA ALA A 103 -30.55 5.01 0.16
C ALA A 103 -29.88 5.94 1.21
N GLY A 104 -29.18 5.37 2.19
CA GLY A 104 -28.63 6.04 3.37
C GLY A 104 -27.60 7.12 3.06
N GLY A 105 -26.92 7.04 1.91
CA GLY A 105 -25.95 8.06 1.49
C GLY A 105 -26.59 9.45 1.31
N VAL A 106 -27.85 9.51 0.87
CA VAL A 106 -28.59 10.77 0.71
C VAL A 106 -28.95 11.36 2.08
N LEU A 107 -29.40 10.52 3.02
CA LEU A 107 -29.70 10.92 4.39
C LEU A 107 -28.45 11.43 5.13
N ALA A 108 -27.34 10.70 5.05
CA ALA A 108 -26.07 11.10 5.66
C ALA A 108 -25.63 12.49 5.17
N ARG A 109 -25.69 12.71 3.85
CA ARG A 109 -25.34 14.00 3.26
C ARG A 109 -26.34 15.13 3.58
N SER A 110 -27.62 14.84 3.80
CA SER A 110 -28.62 15.87 4.17
C SER A 110 -28.58 16.25 5.66
N VAL A 111 -28.22 15.32 6.56
CA VAL A 111 -27.94 15.63 7.97
C VAL A 111 -26.52 16.17 8.20
N GLY A 112 -25.69 16.19 7.15
CA GLY A 112 -24.32 16.71 7.17
C GLY A 112 -23.29 15.78 7.80
N GLY A 113 -23.63 14.51 8.04
CA GLY A 113 -22.78 13.52 8.72
C GLY A 113 -22.31 12.35 7.83
N PRO A 114 -21.47 11.46 8.39
CA PRO A 114 -21.05 10.23 7.73
C PRO A 114 -22.12 9.13 7.78
N LEU A 115 -21.90 8.11 6.94
CA LEU A 115 -22.54 6.79 7.06
C LEU A 115 -21.52 5.82 7.66
N LEU A 116 -21.82 5.33 8.85
CA LEU A 116 -21.03 4.34 9.60
C LEU A 116 -21.68 2.94 9.52
N LEU A 117 -20.91 1.92 9.85
CA LEU A 117 -21.33 0.52 9.79
C LEU A 117 -21.20 -0.18 11.15
N SER A 118 -22.11 -1.12 11.43
CA SER A 118 -22.13 -1.98 12.62
C SER A 118 -22.31 -3.45 12.25
N ASP A 119 -21.88 -4.36 13.11
CA ASP A 119 -22.41 -5.74 13.11
C ASP A 119 -23.89 -5.72 13.56
N PRO A 120 -24.75 -6.66 13.12
CA PRO A 120 -26.18 -6.69 13.48
C PRO A 120 -26.47 -6.82 14.98
N HIS A 121 -25.55 -7.43 15.75
CA HIS A 121 -25.77 -7.85 17.12
C HIS A 121 -24.87 -7.12 18.14
N THR A 122 -23.72 -6.62 17.71
CA THR A 122 -22.75 -5.89 18.56
C THR A 122 -22.27 -4.62 17.87
N LEU A 123 -22.23 -3.48 18.58
CA LEU A 123 -21.60 -2.27 18.06
C LEU A 123 -20.06 -2.39 18.07
N PRO A 124 -19.35 -2.32 16.93
CA PRO A 124 -17.89 -2.43 16.90
C PRO A 124 -17.20 -1.28 17.63
N ALA A 125 -16.11 -1.56 18.34
CA ALA A 125 -15.37 -0.55 19.11
C ALA A 125 -14.83 0.61 18.25
N VAL A 126 -14.44 0.33 17.00
CA VAL A 126 -14.03 1.36 16.02
C VAL A 126 -15.19 2.28 15.62
N THR A 127 -16.38 1.72 15.40
CA THR A 127 -17.61 2.47 15.14
C THR A 127 -18.00 3.32 16.34
N LEU A 128 -17.87 2.79 17.55
CA LEU A 128 -18.11 3.52 18.79
C LEU A 128 -17.15 4.70 18.97
N SER A 129 -15.85 4.53 18.71
CA SER A 129 -14.89 5.64 18.75
C SER A 129 -15.28 6.73 17.75
N ALA A 130 -15.51 6.38 16.48
CA ALA A 130 -15.92 7.35 15.47
C ALA A 130 -17.17 8.15 15.89
N ILE A 131 -18.20 7.51 16.47
CA ILE A 131 -19.41 8.20 16.98
C ILE A 131 -19.07 9.19 18.11
N HIS A 132 -18.19 8.80 19.04
CA HIS A 132 -17.72 9.64 20.15
C HIS A 132 -16.86 10.81 19.67
N ASP A 133 -15.90 10.54 18.78
CA ASP A 133 -14.88 11.49 18.35
C ASP A 133 -15.45 12.55 17.38
N LEU A 134 -16.50 12.18 16.61
CA LEU A 134 -17.37 13.12 15.89
C LEU A 134 -18.25 13.97 16.83
N GLN A 135 -18.35 13.62 18.11
CA GLN A 135 -19.22 14.25 19.12
C GLN A 135 -20.71 14.20 18.73
N ALA A 136 -21.15 13.08 18.18
CA ALA A 136 -22.52 12.89 17.72
C ALA A 136 -23.53 12.94 18.88
N LYS A 137 -24.73 13.44 18.58
CA LYS A 137 -25.87 13.56 19.51
C LYS A 137 -27.07 12.74 19.07
N LYS A 138 -27.17 12.45 17.76
CA LYS A 138 -28.23 11.65 17.15
C LYS A 138 -27.67 10.55 16.25
N VAL A 139 -28.32 9.39 16.26
CA VAL A 139 -28.08 8.29 15.31
C VAL A 139 -29.36 7.97 14.56
N PHE A 140 -29.28 7.91 13.23
CA PHE A 140 -30.30 7.26 12.41
C PHE A 140 -29.92 5.80 12.17
N LEU A 141 -30.71 4.84 12.69
CA LEU A 141 -30.53 3.42 12.39
C LEU A 141 -31.26 3.05 11.11
N LEU A 142 -30.56 2.46 10.16
CA LEU A 142 -31.16 1.96 8.92
C LEU A 142 -31.54 0.48 9.06
N GLY A 143 -32.79 0.17 8.74
CA GLY A 143 -33.31 -1.19 8.75
C GLY A 143 -33.99 -1.62 10.06
N GLY A 144 -34.72 -2.73 9.97
CA GLY A 144 -35.52 -3.28 11.07
C GLY A 144 -34.66 -3.88 12.20
N SER A 145 -35.31 -4.39 13.24
CA SER A 145 -34.65 -5.05 14.38
C SER A 145 -33.92 -6.36 14.02
N GLY A 146 -34.15 -6.90 12.81
CA GLY A 146 -33.36 -7.99 12.22
C GLY A 146 -32.18 -7.53 11.35
N ALA A 147 -32.03 -6.22 11.11
CA ALA A 147 -30.89 -5.62 10.42
C ALA A 147 -29.87 -5.05 11.42
N LEU A 148 -30.34 -4.26 12.38
CA LEU A 148 -29.59 -3.83 13.55
C LEU A 148 -30.43 -4.12 14.79
N SER A 149 -29.94 -4.96 15.69
CA SER A 149 -30.71 -5.49 16.81
C SER A 149 -31.14 -4.44 17.84
N PRO A 150 -32.12 -4.76 18.72
CA PRO A 150 -32.45 -3.91 19.87
C PRO A 150 -31.29 -3.72 20.85
N GLN A 151 -30.29 -4.61 20.85
CA GLN A 151 -29.08 -4.44 21.67
C GLN A 151 -28.24 -3.26 21.16
N VAL A 152 -27.92 -3.22 19.86
CA VAL A 152 -27.20 -2.09 19.24
C VAL A 152 -27.93 -0.76 19.45
N GLU A 153 -29.27 -0.77 19.37
CA GLU A 153 -30.10 0.42 19.68
C GLU A 153 -30.01 0.82 21.17
N SER A 154 -30.06 -0.14 22.09
CA SER A 154 -29.90 0.09 23.54
C SER A 154 -28.49 0.57 23.91
N ASP A 155 -27.45 0.02 23.27
CA ASP A 155 -26.05 0.41 23.51
C ASP A 155 -25.85 1.88 23.15
N LEU A 156 -26.36 2.31 21.99
CA LEU A 156 -26.33 3.71 21.55
C LEU A 156 -27.12 4.64 22.48
N MET A 157 -28.32 4.24 22.92
CA MET A 157 -29.10 5.01 23.90
C MET A 157 -28.37 5.12 25.26
N SER A 158 -27.62 4.09 25.67
CA SER A 158 -26.87 4.10 26.94
C SER A 158 -25.73 5.13 26.97
N LEU A 159 -25.23 5.52 25.79
CA LEU A 159 -24.24 6.59 25.59
C LEU A 159 -24.86 8.00 25.60
N GLY A 160 -26.18 8.11 25.80
CA GLY A 160 -26.92 9.38 25.77
C GLY A 160 -27.32 9.86 24.37
N LEU A 161 -27.17 9.02 23.34
CA LEU A 161 -27.51 9.38 21.96
C LEU A 161 -29.03 9.31 21.73
N THR A 162 -29.56 10.28 21.00
CA THR A 162 -30.94 10.20 20.48
C THR A 162 -30.96 9.24 19.29
N VAL A 163 -31.59 8.08 19.44
CA VAL A 163 -31.68 7.10 18.35
C VAL A 163 -33.03 7.20 17.64
N GLN A 164 -33.01 7.21 16.30
CA GLN A 164 -34.21 7.14 15.47
C GLN A 164 -34.04 6.05 14.40
N ARG A 165 -34.86 5.00 14.45
CA ARG A 165 -34.86 3.94 13.44
C ARG A 165 -35.72 4.30 12.23
N LEU A 166 -35.21 4.00 11.04
CA LEU A 166 -35.89 4.11 9.75
C LEU A 166 -35.94 2.73 9.11
N ALA A 167 -37.13 2.14 8.99
CA ALA A 167 -37.33 0.77 8.54
C ALA A 167 -38.71 0.59 7.91
N GLY A 168 -38.78 -0.25 6.87
CA GLY A 168 -40.04 -0.75 6.32
C GLY A 168 -40.36 -2.18 6.76
N THR A 169 -41.36 -2.77 6.11
CA THR A 169 -41.61 -4.23 6.13
C THR A 169 -40.54 -5.02 5.36
N ASP A 170 -39.85 -4.36 4.45
CA ASP A 170 -38.81 -4.89 3.57
C ASP A 170 -37.87 -3.75 3.13
N ARG A 171 -36.86 -4.10 2.32
CA ARG A 171 -35.86 -3.20 1.74
C ARG A 171 -36.43 -2.01 0.96
N TYR A 172 -37.60 -2.17 0.31
CA TYR A 172 -38.25 -1.13 -0.47
C TYR A 172 -38.94 -0.13 0.46
N GLY A 173 -39.61 -0.63 1.50
CA GLY A 173 -40.17 0.19 2.58
C GLY A 173 -39.09 0.93 3.38
N THR A 174 -37.93 0.30 3.65
CA THR A 174 -36.80 1.00 4.29
C THR A 174 -36.26 2.11 3.39
N ALA A 175 -36.03 1.83 2.10
CA ALA A 175 -35.56 2.85 1.16
C ALA A 175 -36.54 4.04 1.03
N ALA A 176 -37.85 3.78 1.05
CA ALA A 176 -38.89 4.81 1.12
C ALA A 176 -38.77 5.66 2.40
N ALA A 177 -38.73 5.04 3.58
CA ALA A 177 -38.60 5.74 4.87
C ALA A 177 -37.29 6.56 4.97
N VAL A 178 -36.21 6.08 4.37
CA VAL A 178 -34.93 6.79 4.29
C VAL A 178 -34.99 7.97 3.32
N ALA A 179 -35.64 7.82 2.15
CA ALA A 179 -35.81 8.91 1.20
C ALA A 179 -36.69 10.05 1.77
N GLU A 180 -37.80 9.72 2.43
CA GLU A 180 -38.70 10.68 3.09
C GLU A 180 -38.06 11.37 4.30
N ALA A 181 -37.16 10.69 5.02
CA ALA A 181 -36.35 11.32 6.08
C ALA A 181 -35.20 12.18 5.53
N ALA A 182 -34.68 11.88 4.34
CA ALA A 182 -33.56 12.58 3.73
C ALA A 182 -33.94 13.86 2.99
N VAL A 183 -35.11 13.86 2.32
CA VAL A 183 -35.55 14.91 1.40
C VAL A 183 -37.05 15.18 1.58
N SER A 184 -37.45 16.44 1.73
CA SER A 184 -38.85 16.83 1.96
C SER A 184 -39.68 17.01 0.69
N HIS A 185 -39.05 17.34 -0.44
CA HIS A 185 -39.66 17.42 -1.76
C HIS A 185 -38.58 17.35 -2.86
N ALA A 186 -38.82 16.59 -3.92
CA ALA A 186 -37.95 16.53 -5.09
C ALA A 186 -38.76 16.28 -6.36
N SER A 187 -38.47 17.03 -7.43
CA SER A 187 -39.10 16.84 -8.75
C SER A 187 -38.59 15.62 -9.52
N GLN A 188 -37.45 15.06 -9.09
CA GLN A 188 -36.81 13.89 -9.69
C GLN A 188 -36.34 12.90 -8.63
N ALA A 189 -36.25 11.62 -8.99
CA ALA A 189 -35.68 10.56 -8.16
C ALA A 189 -34.81 9.60 -8.99
N PHE A 190 -33.88 8.93 -8.31
CA PHE A 190 -33.21 7.74 -8.83
C PHE A 190 -33.90 6.47 -8.31
N LEU A 191 -34.01 5.46 -9.17
CA LEU A 191 -34.57 4.16 -8.81
C LEU A 191 -33.62 3.04 -9.23
N ALA A 192 -33.17 2.24 -8.27
CA ALA A 192 -32.28 1.11 -8.47
C ALA A 192 -32.96 -0.22 -8.09
N SER A 193 -32.45 -1.35 -8.56
CA SER A 193 -32.90 -2.66 -8.08
C SER A 193 -32.54 -2.83 -6.60
N GLY A 194 -33.48 -3.29 -5.77
CA GLY A 194 -33.17 -3.72 -4.40
C GLY A 194 -32.48 -5.09 -4.32
N SER A 195 -32.30 -5.78 -5.44
CA SER A 195 -31.71 -7.13 -5.52
C SER A 195 -30.22 -7.14 -5.91
N SER A 196 -29.61 -5.97 -6.08
CA SER A 196 -28.18 -5.78 -6.37
C SER A 196 -27.72 -4.41 -5.88
N PHE A 197 -26.51 -4.29 -5.33
CA PHE A 197 -26.00 -3.03 -4.78
C PHE A 197 -25.39 -2.10 -5.84
N ALA A 198 -24.72 -2.64 -6.86
CA ALA A 198 -23.73 -1.87 -7.62
C ALA A 198 -24.32 -0.77 -8.52
N ASP A 199 -25.53 -0.96 -9.04
CA ASP A 199 -26.27 0.08 -9.78
C ASP A 199 -26.66 1.24 -8.84
N ALA A 200 -27.15 0.94 -7.62
CA ALA A 200 -27.48 1.96 -6.62
C ALA A 200 -26.24 2.75 -6.14
N LEU A 201 -25.14 2.04 -5.84
CA LEU A 201 -23.89 2.67 -5.43
C LEU A 201 -23.30 3.55 -6.54
N SER A 202 -23.49 3.20 -7.81
CA SER A 202 -23.02 4.01 -8.95
C SER A 202 -23.62 5.41 -9.03
N VAL A 203 -24.83 5.63 -8.50
CA VAL A 203 -25.46 6.97 -8.46
C VAL A 203 -25.40 7.62 -7.07
N SER A 204 -25.17 6.84 -6.01
CA SER A 204 -25.26 7.24 -4.60
C SER A 204 -24.61 8.60 -4.26
N SER A 205 -23.36 8.82 -4.69
CA SER A 205 -22.61 10.06 -4.44
C SER A 205 -23.21 11.28 -5.14
N TYR A 206 -23.77 11.14 -6.35
CA TYR A 206 -24.48 12.22 -7.05
C TYR A 206 -25.85 12.49 -6.44
N ALA A 207 -26.60 11.42 -6.13
CA ALA A 207 -27.89 11.52 -5.47
C ALA A 207 -27.77 12.30 -4.15
N ALA A 208 -26.77 11.94 -3.33
CA ALA A 208 -26.42 12.63 -2.11
C ALA A 208 -25.95 14.08 -2.35
N ALA A 209 -25.05 14.33 -3.31
CA ALA A 209 -24.52 15.66 -3.59
C ALA A 209 -25.59 16.67 -4.03
N GLN A 210 -26.61 16.21 -4.77
CA GLN A 210 -27.68 17.03 -5.32
C GLN A 210 -28.97 17.02 -4.48
N GLY A 211 -29.03 16.25 -3.38
CA GLY A 211 -30.25 16.08 -2.59
C GLY A 211 -31.39 15.36 -3.33
N ILE A 212 -31.05 14.49 -4.28
CA ILE A 212 -32.02 13.71 -5.06
C ILE A 212 -32.30 12.39 -4.32
N PRO A 213 -33.55 12.04 -4.02
CA PRO A 213 -33.88 10.78 -3.35
C PRO A 213 -33.52 9.58 -4.24
N LEU A 214 -32.93 8.56 -3.61
CA LEU A 214 -32.65 7.25 -4.20
C LEU A 214 -33.59 6.23 -3.55
N LEU A 215 -34.44 5.59 -4.36
CA LEU A 215 -35.37 4.55 -3.92
C LEU A 215 -35.00 3.20 -4.55
N LEU A 216 -35.62 2.12 -4.06
CA LEU A 216 -35.44 0.76 -4.54
C LEU A 216 -36.73 0.18 -5.14
N THR A 217 -36.59 -0.69 -6.13
CA THR A 217 -37.66 -1.49 -6.75
C THR A 217 -37.33 -2.97 -6.74
N ASP A 218 -38.34 -3.84 -6.75
CA ASP A 218 -38.12 -5.22 -7.19
C ASP A 218 -37.75 -5.22 -8.68
N SER A 219 -37.04 -6.26 -9.12
CA SER A 219 -36.58 -6.40 -10.50
C SER A 219 -37.70 -6.56 -11.53
N ASN A 220 -38.89 -7.03 -11.14
CA ASN A 220 -40.00 -7.33 -12.04
C ASN A 220 -41.28 -6.53 -11.75
N ALA A 221 -41.46 -6.01 -10.54
CA ALA A 221 -42.61 -5.20 -10.16
C ALA A 221 -42.19 -3.92 -9.42
N LEU A 222 -42.91 -2.81 -9.66
CA LEU A 222 -42.78 -1.60 -8.85
C LEU A 222 -43.51 -1.81 -7.51
N PRO A 223 -42.85 -1.73 -6.34
CA PRO A 223 -43.53 -1.89 -5.05
C PRO A 223 -44.47 -0.71 -4.77
N ASP A 224 -45.66 -0.98 -4.21
CA ASP A 224 -46.63 0.07 -3.86
C ASP A 224 -46.05 1.11 -2.90
N VAL A 225 -45.17 0.70 -1.97
CA VAL A 225 -44.47 1.60 -1.05
C VAL A 225 -43.51 2.56 -1.78
N THR A 226 -42.81 2.08 -2.81
CA THR A 226 -41.94 2.89 -3.67
C THR A 226 -42.76 3.89 -4.48
N LEU A 227 -43.89 3.45 -5.05
CA LEU A 227 -44.82 4.32 -5.79
C LEU A 227 -45.46 5.39 -4.89
N GLN A 228 -45.78 5.05 -3.64
CA GLN A 228 -46.30 5.99 -2.65
C GLN A 228 -45.25 7.05 -2.27
N ALA A 229 -44.01 6.63 -1.94
CA ALA A 229 -42.93 7.55 -1.58
C ALA A 229 -42.56 8.51 -2.74
N LEU A 230 -42.48 8.01 -3.98
CA LEU A 230 -42.30 8.86 -5.17
C LEU A 230 -43.38 9.96 -5.26
N ARG A 231 -44.64 9.63 -4.96
CA ARG A 231 -45.75 10.60 -4.96
C ARG A 231 -45.72 11.55 -3.76
N ALA A 232 -45.38 11.06 -2.57
CA ALA A 232 -45.27 11.86 -1.34
C ALA A 232 -44.15 12.91 -1.45
N LEU A 233 -43.01 12.51 -2.04
CA LEU A 233 -41.89 13.40 -2.36
C LEU A 233 -42.20 14.39 -3.51
N GLY A 234 -43.31 14.23 -4.23
CA GLY A 234 -43.70 15.09 -5.35
C GLY A 234 -42.87 14.90 -6.61
N VAL A 235 -42.38 13.67 -6.85
CA VAL A 235 -41.54 13.33 -8.00
C VAL A 235 -42.36 13.32 -9.29
N HIS A 236 -41.75 13.78 -10.38
CA HIS A 236 -42.32 13.74 -11.74
C HIS A 236 -41.38 13.08 -12.77
N SER A 237 -40.07 13.02 -12.49
CA SER A 237 -39.07 12.35 -13.31
C SER A 237 -38.38 11.23 -12.53
N VAL A 238 -38.29 10.02 -13.09
CA VAL A 238 -37.58 8.89 -12.49
C VAL A 238 -36.47 8.43 -13.42
N THR A 239 -35.24 8.39 -12.92
CA THR A 239 -34.11 7.80 -13.65
C THR A 239 -33.81 6.42 -13.08
N LEU A 240 -34.10 5.40 -13.87
CA LEU A 240 -33.75 4.01 -13.61
C LEU A 240 -32.24 3.85 -13.73
N ILE A 241 -31.60 3.30 -12.70
CA ILE A 241 -30.17 2.95 -12.72
C ILE A 241 -30.07 1.42 -12.75
N GLY A 242 -29.48 0.91 -13.83
CA GLY A 242 -29.36 -0.53 -14.10
C GLY A 242 -30.09 -0.99 -15.36
N GLY A 243 -29.59 -2.08 -15.94
CA GLY A 243 -30.12 -2.67 -17.18
C GLY A 243 -31.48 -3.35 -17.01
N THR A 244 -32.07 -3.80 -18.12
CA THR A 244 -33.36 -4.50 -18.14
C THR A 244 -33.36 -5.85 -17.41
N GLY A 245 -32.19 -6.44 -17.15
CA GLY A 245 -32.05 -7.60 -16.27
C GLY A 245 -32.04 -7.28 -14.77
N ALA A 246 -31.77 -6.02 -14.39
CA ALA A 246 -31.81 -5.55 -13.00
C ALA A 246 -33.16 -4.91 -12.67
N ILE A 247 -33.73 -4.13 -13.61
CA ILE A 247 -35.05 -3.49 -13.53
C ILE A 247 -35.78 -3.73 -14.86
N ALA A 248 -36.71 -4.67 -14.89
CA ALA A 248 -37.42 -5.10 -16.09
C ALA A 248 -38.33 -4.01 -16.68
N PRO A 249 -38.68 -4.09 -17.99
CA PRO A 249 -39.60 -3.15 -18.63
C PRO A 249 -40.99 -3.06 -17.98
N SER A 250 -41.41 -4.06 -17.21
CA SER A 250 -42.65 -4.01 -16.43
C SER A 250 -42.66 -2.93 -15.35
N VAL A 251 -41.50 -2.62 -14.74
CA VAL A 251 -41.34 -1.52 -13.77
C VAL A 251 -41.37 -0.17 -14.47
N GLU A 252 -40.71 -0.07 -15.62
CA GLU A 252 -40.67 1.12 -16.49
C GLU A 252 -42.07 1.48 -16.98
N ASN A 253 -42.79 0.51 -17.55
CA ASN A 253 -44.20 0.65 -17.95
C ASN A 253 -45.13 1.04 -16.78
N ALA A 254 -44.88 0.54 -15.57
CA ALA A 254 -45.68 0.88 -14.39
C ALA A 254 -45.47 2.34 -13.93
N LEU A 255 -44.26 2.87 -14.08
CA LEU A 255 -43.96 4.28 -13.82
C LEU A 255 -44.58 5.20 -14.89
N GLU A 256 -44.49 4.84 -16.17
CA GLU A 256 -45.15 5.59 -17.26
C GLU A 256 -46.68 5.60 -17.10
N ALA A 257 -47.28 4.44 -16.77
CA ALA A 257 -48.71 4.33 -16.47
C ALA A 257 -49.13 5.10 -15.20
N ALA A 258 -48.20 5.34 -14.28
CA ALA A 258 -48.37 6.21 -13.11
C ALA A 258 -48.05 7.70 -13.39
N HIS A 259 -47.76 8.05 -14.66
CA HIS A 259 -47.47 9.40 -15.18
C HIS A 259 -46.13 10.03 -14.76
N PHE A 260 -45.11 9.21 -14.48
CA PHE A 260 -43.73 9.70 -14.38
C PHE A 260 -43.07 9.77 -15.77
N THR A 261 -42.23 10.78 -16.00
CA THR A 261 -41.25 10.75 -17.09
C THR A 261 -40.13 9.80 -16.70
N VAL A 262 -39.89 8.74 -17.48
CA VAL A 262 -38.86 7.75 -17.17
C VAL A 262 -37.63 7.94 -18.07
N ASN A 263 -36.45 7.83 -17.47
CA ASN A 263 -35.15 7.76 -18.14
C ASN A 263 -34.38 6.53 -17.61
N ARG A 264 -33.36 6.05 -18.33
CA ARG A 264 -32.55 4.91 -17.89
C ARG A 264 -31.05 5.12 -18.16
N LEU A 265 -30.22 4.86 -17.14
CA LEU A 265 -28.76 4.82 -17.23
C LEU A 265 -28.28 3.40 -16.88
N ALA A 266 -27.62 2.74 -17.83
CA ALA A 266 -27.27 1.32 -17.73
C ALA A 266 -26.08 0.95 -18.62
N GLY A 267 -25.38 -0.12 -18.24
CA GLY A 267 -24.47 -0.86 -19.12
C GLY A 267 -24.73 -2.37 -19.10
N PRO A 268 -23.95 -3.17 -19.86
CA PRO A 268 -23.99 -4.64 -19.81
C PRO A 268 -23.50 -5.24 -18.48
N ASP A 269 -22.77 -4.48 -17.66
CA ASP A 269 -22.22 -4.89 -16.38
C ASP A 269 -22.16 -3.70 -15.39
N ARG A 270 -21.82 -3.98 -14.13
CA ARG A 270 -21.80 -2.98 -13.04
C ARG A 270 -20.83 -1.81 -13.29
N TYR A 271 -19.71 -2.06 -13.96
CA TYR A 271 -18.70 -1.05 -14.29
C TYR A 271 -19.16 -0.19 -15.47
N ALA A 272 -19.84 -0.81 -16.43
CA ALA A 272 -20.44 -0.09 -17.54
C ALA A 272 -21.66 0.75 -17.12
N THR A 273 -22.50 0.31 -16.17
CA THR A 273 -23.51 1.19 -15.54
C THR A 273 -22.83 2.34 -14.81
N ASN A 274 -21.78 2.07 -14.02
CA ASN A 274 -21.02 3.12 -13.32
C ASN A 274 -20.50 4.19 -14.29
N MET A 275 -19.92 3.78 -15.44
CA MET A 275 -19.47 4.69 -16.48
C MET A 275 -20.61 5.40 -17.22
N ALA A 276 -21.77 4.76 -17.42
CA ALA A 276 -22.95 5.41 -18.00
C ALA A 276 -23.49 6.52 -17.09
N VAL A 277 -23.50 6.30 -15.76
CA VAL A 277 -23.86 7.31 -14.76
C VAL A 277 -22.84 8.45 -14.73
N VAL A 278 -21.54 8.13 -14.61
CA VAL A 278 -20.46 9.13 -14.56
C VAL A 278 -20.32 9.94 -15.85
N GLY A 279 -20.67 9.37 -17.01
CA GLY A 279 -20.69 10.07 -18.29
C GLY A 279 -21.92 10.94 -18.55
N SER A 280 -23.03 10.73 -17.80
CA SER A 280 -24.32 11.41 -18.03
C SER A 280 -24.64 12.48 -16.99
N LEU A 281 -24.07 12.40 -15.78
CA LEU A 281 -24.36 13.30 -14.67
C LEU A 281 -23.24 14.32 -14.43
N ASN A 282 -23.61 15.53 -14.01
CA ASN A 282 -22.70 16.68 -13.94
C ASN A 282 -21.85 16.68 -12.65
N PHE A 283 -20.88 15.75 -12.57
CA PHE A 283 -19.87 15.73 -11.51
C PHE A 283 -18.88 16.88 -11.67
N THR A 284 -18.92 17.84 -10.74
CA THR A 284 -18.08 19.06 -10.77
C THR A 284 -16.83 18.96 -9.90
N GLY A 285 -16.71 17.94 -9.05
CA GLY A 285 -15.57 17.76 -8.17
C GLY A 285 -14.26 17.49 -8.92
N SER A 286 -13.14 17.93 -8.34
CA SER A 286 -11.78 17.59 -8.82
C SER A 286 -11.31 16.22 -8.30
N GLN A 287 -11.87 15.75 -7.20
CA GLN A 287 -11.60 14.44 -6.63
C GLN A 287 -12.28 13.32 -7.44
N VAL A 288 -11.79 12.10 -7.29
CA VAL A 288 -12.40 10.85 -7.76
C VAL A 288 -12.29 9.85 -6.62
N CYS A 289 -13.42 9.41 -6.06
CA CYS A 289 -13.41 8.27 -5.14
C CYS A 289 -13.41 6.97 -5.95
N VAL A 290 -12.71 5.94 -5.49
CA VAL A 290 -12.62 4.63 -6.14
C VAL A 290 -12.85 3.56 -5.08
N ALA A 291 -13.71 2.59 -5.37
CA ALA A 291 -14.04 1.48 -4.48
C ALA A 291 -14.10 0.17 -5.28
N THR A 292 -13.99 -0.97 -4.59
CA THR A 292 -14.25 -2.27 -5.22
C THR A 292 -15.66 -2.33 -5.80
N GLY A 293 -15.81 -3.01 -6.94
CA GLY A 293 -17.12 -3.37 -7.46
C GLY A 293 -17.66 -4.69 -6.92
N GLU A 294 -16.84 -5.51 -6.26
CA GLU A 294 -17.20 -6.89 -5.89
C GLU A 294 -17.97 -7.00 -4.57
N ASP A 295 -17.78 -6.04 -3.65
CA ASP A 295 -18.53 -5.87 -2.40
C ASP A 295 -19.02 -4.42 -2.25
N PHE A 296 -19.90 -4.16 -1.27
CA PHE A 296 -20.60 -2.88 -1.10
C PHE A 296 -20.09 -1.90 -0.01
N PRO A 297 -19.48 -2.30 1.13
CA PRO A 297 -19.34 -1.42 2.30
C PRO A 297 -18.54 -0.14 2.07
N ASP A 298 -17.39 -0.24 1.40
CA ASP A 298 -16.45 0.87 1.29
C ASP A 298 -16.99 1.96 0.34
N ALA A 299 -17.67 1.55 -0.74
CA ALA A 299 -18.40 2.44 -1.64
C ALA A 299 -19.60 3.11 -0.96
N LEU A 300 -20.33 2.36 -0.12
CA LEU A 300 -21.48 2.83 0.66
C LEU A 300 -21.08 3.89 1.69
N ALA A 301 -20.04 3.64 2.49
CA ALA A 301 -19.51 4.57 3.48
C ALA A 301 -18.82 5.78 2.82
N GLY A 302 -18.15 5.58 1.68
CA GLY A 302 -17.48 6.64 0.92
C GLY A 302 -18.40 7.54 0.09
N ALA A 303 -19.64 7.13 -0.19
CA ALA A 303 -20.56 7.93 -1.01
C ALA A 303 -20.90 9.32 -0.40
N PRO A 304 -21.19 9.46 0.91
CA PRO A 304 -21.33 10.77 1.56
C PRO A 304 -20.06 11.63 1.52
N LEU A 305 -18.86 11.03 1.56
CA LEU A 305 -17.58 11.74 1.45
C LEU A 305 -17.41 12.32 0.03
N ALA A 306 -17.59 11.49 -1.00
CA ALA A 306 -17.56 11.92 -2.39
C ALA A 306 -18.62 13.01 -2.67
N ALA A 307 -19.78 12.90 -2.04
CA ALA A 307 -20.89 13.86 -2.13
C ALA A 307 -20.62 15.22 -1.47
N GLN A 308 -19.59 15.36 -0.62
CA GLN A 308 -19.18 16.68 -0.11
C GLN A 308 -18.65 17.58 -1.25
N THR A 309 -17.98 16.99 -2.24
CA THR A 309 -17.30 17.72 -3.33
C THR A 309 -17.99 17.58 -4.69
N ASN A 310 -19.16 16.94 -4.75
CA ASN A 310 -19.83 16.51 -6.00
C ASN A 310 -18.87 15.71 -6.91
N SER A 311 -18.19 14.74 -6.29
CA SER A 311 -17.26 13.81 -6.95
C SER A 311 -17.90 12.41 -7.09
N PRO A 312 -17.51 11.62 -8.11
CA PRO A 312 -18.05 10.28 -8.30
C PRO A 312 -17.36 9.24 -7.40
N VAL A 313 -18.08 8.16 -7.12
CA VAL A 313 -17.53 6.87 -6.68
C VAL A 313 -17.42 5.96 -7.89
N ILE A 314 -16.20 5.62 -8.27
CA ILE A 314 -15.87 4.74 -9.39
C ILE A 314 -15.76 3.32 -8.86
N LEU A 315 -16.50 2.38 -9.45
CA LEU A 315 -16.39 0.96 -9.12
C LEU A 315 -15.34 0.30 -10.03
N VAL A 316 -14.46 -0.52 -9.45
CA VAL A 316 -13.40 -1.25 -10.18
C VAL A 316 -13.40 -2.76 -9.87
N PRO A 317 -13.13 -3.64 -10.85
CA PRO A 317 -12.84 -5.05 -10.58
C PRO A 317 -11.41 -5.21 -10.02
N PRO A 318 -11.07 -6.38 -9.43
CA PRO A 318 -9.71 -6.66 -8.95
C PRO A 318 -8.64 -6.51 -10.04
N GLN A 319 -8.90 -7.05 -11.24
CA GLN A 319 -8.25 -6.73 -12.52
C GLN A 319 -8.96 -7.52 -13.67
N PRO A 320 -8.81 -7.14 -14.95
CA PRO A 320 -8.28 -5.87 -15.46
C PRO A 320 -9.34 -4.75 -15.44
N LEU A 321 -8.92 -3.48 -15.43
CA LEU A 321 -9.86 -2.37 -15.50
C LEU A 321 -10.58 -2.31 -16.88
N PRO A 322 -11.91 -2.14 -16.94
CA PRO A 322 -12.64 -1.98 -18.19
C PRO A 322 -12.16 -0.77 -19.00
N PRO A 323 -12.14 -0.81 -20.34
CA PRO A 323 -11.57 0.26 -21.16
C PRO A 323 -12.19 1.65 -20.93
N ALA A 324 -13.48 1.72 -20.65
CA ALA A 324 -14.17 2.97 -20.30
C ALA A 324 -13.65 3.55 -18.96
N THR A 325 -13.58 2.72 -17.92
CA THR A 325 -13.05 3.08 -16.60
C THR A 325 -11.58 3.50 -16.68
N LEU A 326 -10.75 2.76 -17.42
CA LEU A 326 -9.35 3.10 -17.64
C LEU A 326 -9.17 4.43 -18.40
N SER A 327 -10.03 4.70 -19.39
CA SER A 327 -10.04 5.97 -20.14
C SER A 327 -10.46 7.15 -19.25
N TYR A 328 -11.51 6.98 -18.43
CA TYR A 328 -11.95 7.98 -17.46
C TYR A 328 -10.85 8.30 -16.46
N VAL A 329 -10.33 7.28 -15.76
CA VAL A 329 -9.25 7.44 -14.76
C VAL A 329 -8.01 8.08 -15.39
N SER A 330 -7.58 7.63 -16.57
CA SER A 330 -6.41 8.22 -17.25
C SER A 330 -6.63 9.68 -17.67
N THR A 331 -7.86 10.08 -17.97
CA THR A 331 -8.21 11.48 -18.28
C THR A 331 -8.18 12.33 -17.01
N ARG A 332 -8.79 11.86 -15.91
CA ARG A 332 -8.76 12.52 -14.60
C ARG A 332 -7.34 12.63 -14.04
N ARG A 333 -6.53 11.58 -14.19
CA ARG A 333 -5.11 11.54 -13.80
C ARG A 333 -4.28 12.60 -14.54
N LYS A 334 -4.47 12.73 -15.86
CA LYS A 334 -3.81 13.78 -16.67
C LYS A 334 -4.26 15.21 -16.32
N ALA A 335 -5.45 15.36 -15.75
CA ALA A 335 -5.97 16.65 -15.26
C ALA A 335 -5.49 17.01 -13.83
N GLY A 336 -4.68 16.17 -13.18
CA GLY A 336 -4.21 16.40 -11.80
C GLY A 336 -5.29 16.16 -10.73
N ALA A 337 -6.25 15.27 -11.00
CA ALA A 337 -7.27 14.88 -10.02
C ALA A 337 -6.64 14.26 -8.76
N SER A 338 -7.32 14.47 -7.62
CA SER A 338 -7.06 13.72 -6.39
C SER A 338 -7.89 12.44 -6.41
N PHE A 339 -7.29 11.32 -6.01
CA PHE A 339 -7.93 10.01 -5.93
C PHE A 339 -8.02 9.57 -4.47
N VAL A 340 -9.21 9.13 -4.07
CA VAL A 340 -9.44 8.51 -2.75
C VAL A 340 -9.80 7.05 -2.99
N LEU A 341 -8.92 6.14 -2.57
CA LEU A 341 -9.15 4.70 -2.63
C LEU A 341 -9.85 4.28 -1.34
N LEU A 342 -11.04 3.69 -1.48
CA LEU A 342 -11.92 3.28 -0.40
C LEU A 342 -11.77 1.75 -0.25
N GLY A 343 -11.32 1.30 0.92
CA GLY A 343 -11.09 -0.11 1.21
C GLY A 343 -9.62 -0.52 1.28
N GLY A 344 -9.38 -1.70 1.87
CA GLY A 344 -8.05 -2.31 2.00
C GLY A 344 -7.54 -2.98 0.72
N TRP A 345 -6.44 -3.73 0.83
CA TRP A 345 -5.83 -4.40 -0.31
C TRP A 345 -6.71 -5.50 -0.90
N GLY A 346 -7.41 -6.28 -0.08
CA GLY A 346 -8.45 -7.23 -0.53
C GLY A 346 -9.65 -6.61 -1.26
N ALA A 347 -9.89 -5.30 -1.09
CA ALA A 347 -10.91 -4.57 -1.85
C ALA A 347 -10.35 -4.01 -3.16
N ILE A 348 -9.17 -3.37 -3.09
CA ILE A 348 -8.46 -2.78 -4.23
C ILE A 348 -7.02 -3.33 -4.21
N PRO A 349 -6.72 -4.42 -4.92
CA PRO A 349 -5.37 -5.01 -4.94
C PRO A 349 -4.33 -4.08 -5.58
N TYR A 350 -3.06 -4.32 -5.24
CA TYR A 350 -1.94 -3.48 -5.66
C TYR A 350 -1.91 -3.19 -7.16
N GLY A 351 -2.13 -4.18 -8.02
CA GLY A 351 -2.02 -3.99 -9.46
C GLY A 351 -3.16 -3.17 -10.06
N THR A 352 -4.35 -3.20 -9.46
CA THR A 352 -5.39 -2.20 -9.79
C THR A 352 -4.97 -0.82 -9.31
N GLU A 353 -4.44 -0.67 -8.08
CA GLU A 353 -3.90 0.61 -7.62
C GLU A 353 -2.75 1.12 -8.53
N SER A 354 -1.89 0.24 -9.03
CA SER A 354 -0.86 0.55 -10.04
C SER A 354 -1.47 1.12 -11.32
N ILE A 355 -2.46 0.46 -11.89
CA ILE A 355 -3.13 0.92 -13.12
C ILE A 355 -3.88 2.25 -12.87
N LEU A 356 -4.46 2.45 -11.69
CA LEU A 356 -5.05 3.73 -11.28
C LEU A 356 -3.98 4.83 -11.16
N ARG A 357 -2.83 4.54 -10.53
CA ARG A 357 -1.71 5.48 -10.28
C ARG A 357 -0.90 5.87 -11.50
N THR A 358 -0.58 4.92 -12.39
CA THR A 358 0.32 5.18 -13.55
C THR A 358 -0.40 5.04 -14.89
N GLY A 359 -1.32 4.08 -14.99
CA GLY A 359 -1.96 3.65 -16.24
C GLY A 359 -1.53 2.28 -16.73
N SER A 360 -0.60 1.64 -16.03
CA SER A 360 -0.08 0.30 -16.33
C SER A 360 0.09 -0.52 -15.06
N LEU A 361 0.09 -1.84 -15.18
CA LEU A 361 0.58 -2.71 -14.13
C LEU A 361 2.11 -2.60 -14.09
N HIS A 362 2.66 -2.22 -12.94
CA HIS A 362 4.06 -2.41 -12.60
C HIS A 362 4.11 -3.66 -11.71
N PRO A 363 4.52 -4.83 -12.22
CA PRO A 363 4.49 -6.05 -11.43
C PRO A 363 5.51 -5.99 -10.29
N ARG A 364 5.11 -6.42 -9.10
CA ARG A 364 6.01 -6.65 -7.97
C ARG A 364 6.53 -8.08 -7.98
N LEU A 365 7.82 -8.25 -7.80
CA LEU A 365 8.45 -9.57 -7.73
C LEU A 365 8.09 -10.25 -6.40
N SER A 366 7.56 -11.46 -6.48
CA SER A 366 7.44 -12.38 -5.36
C SER A 366 8.52 -13.45 -5.49
N LEU A 367 9.64 -13.27 -4.78
CA LEU A 367 10.71 -14.25 -4.66
C LEU A 367 10.51 -15.07 -3.37
N GLN A 368 10.64 -16.39 -3.48
CA GLN A 368 10.36 -17.31 -2.38
C GLN A 368 11.47 -18.35 -2.22
N TYR A 369 12.24 -18.29 -1.14
CA TYR A 369 13.35 -19.17 -0.85
C TYR A 369 12.90 -20.57 -0.44
N VAL A 370 13.55 -21.58 -1.01
CA VAL A 370 13.27 -23.00 -0.80
C VAL A 370 14.48 -23.67 -0.16
N GLN A 371 14.27 -24.39 0.95
CA GLN A 371 15.34 -25.05 1.70
C GLN A 371 15.19 -26.57 1.63
N GLY A 372 16.28 -27.28 1.40
CA GLY A 372 16.23 -28.73 1.30
C GLY A 372 17.59 -29.41 1.17
N SER A 373 17.53 -30.74 1.12
CA SER A 373 18.66 -31.62 0.83
C SER A 373 18.31 -32.69 -0.21
N ASN A 374 17.05 -32.74 -0.63
CA ASN A 374 16.48 -33.75 -1.52
C ASN A 374 15.28 -33.18 -2.26
N LEU A 375 15.10 -33.61 -3.51
CA LEU A 375 14.06 -33.11 -4.41
C LEU A 375 12.66 -33.09 -3.77
N VAL A 376 12.21 -34.18 -3.14
CA VAL A 376 10.83 -34.31 -2.62
C VAL A 376 10.48 -33.25 -1.57
N GLY A 377 11.45 -32.90 -0.70
CA GLY A 377 11.26 -31.83 0.29
C GLY A 377 11.12 -30.45 -0.35
N GLU A 378 11.87 -30.17 -1.42
CA GLU A 378 11.79 -28.91 -2.15
C GLU A 378 10.52 -28.83 -3.02
N GLU A 379 10.16 -29.93 -3.69
CA GLU A 379 8.91 -30.05 -4.46
C GLU A 379 7.67 -29.85 -3.57
N SER A 380 7.69 -30.31 -2.32
CA SER A 380 6.56 -30.09 -1.40
C SER A 380 6.35 -28.61 -1.05
N GLN A 381 7.43 -27.82 -0.94
CA GLN A 381 7.36 -26.37 -0.71
C GLN A 381 6.78 -25.65 -1.94
N VAL A 382 7.26 -25.96 -3.15
CA VAL A 382 6.68 -25.40 -4.39
C VAL A 382 5.21 -25.78 -4.56
N ASN A 383 4.81 -26.97 -4.07
CA ASN A 383 3.44 -27.43 -4.15
C ASN A 383 2.49 -26.88 -3.08
N ILE A 384 2.97 -26.19 -2.03
CA ILE A 384 2.12 -25.51 -1.05
C ILE A 384 1.49 -24.22 -1.59
N ILE A 385 2.08 -23.64 -2.64
CA ILE A 385 1.56 -22.45 -3.33
C ILE A 385 0.21 -22.81 -3.99
N PRO A 386 -0.84 -21.99 -3.88
CA PRO A 386 -2.11 -22.23 -4.58
C PRO A 386 -1.97 -22.15 -6.11
N GLN A 387 -3.05 -22.43 -6.85
CA GLN A 387 -3.08 -22.34 -8.31
C GLN A 387 -4.09 -21.26 -8.78
N PRO A 388 -3.75 -20.44 -9.80
CA PRO A 388 -2.48 -20.41 -10.53
C PRO A 388 -1.35 -19.81 -9.66
N ALA A 389 -0.19 -20.47 -9.62
CA ALA A 389 0.89 -20.07 -8.70
C ALA A 389 1.43 -18.64 -8.97
N THR A 390 1.33 -18.18 -10.21
CA THR A 390 1.70 -16.82 -10.64
C THR A 390 0.86 -15.70 -10.01
N SER A 391 -0.32 -16.00 -9.44
CA SER A 391 -1.08 -15.06 -8.61
C SER A 391 -0.45 -14.78 -7.25
N TYR A 392 0.65 -15.45 -6.91
CA TYR A 392 1.26 -15.41 -5.57
C TYR A 392 2.80 -15.31 -5.60
N VAL A 393 3.44 -15.99 -6.55
CA VAL A 393 4.89 -16.20 -6.63
C VAL A 393 5.37 -15.98 -8.07
N ASP A 394 6.56 -15.40 -8.26
CA ASP A 394 7.20 -15.24 -9.58
C ASP A 394 8.48 -16.08 -9.71
N VAL A 395 9.19 -16.25 -8.58
CA VAL A 395 10.49 -16.91 -8.49
C VAL A 395 10.52 -17.80 -7.26
N VAL A 396 11.02 -19.03 -7.41
CA VAL A 396 11.50 -19.84 -6.28
C VAL A 396 13.03 -19.88 -6.27
N ALA A 397 13.61 -19.70 -5.08
CA ALA A 397 15.06 -19.53 -4.88
C ALA A 397 15.65 -20.64 -4.00
N PRO A 398 16.00 -21.80 -4.57
CA PRO A 398 16.48 -22.93 -3.78
C PRO A 398 17.96 -22.81 -3.41
N SER A 399 18.31 -23.13 -2.16
CA SER A 399 19.68 -23.04 -1.60
C SER A 399 20.62 -24.13 -2.12
N TRP A 400 20.97 -24.07 -3.42
CA TRP A 400 21.67 -25.16 -4.09
C TRP A 400 23.19 -25.06 -4.18
N TYR A 401 23.78 -23.86 -4.26
CA TYR A 401 25.20 -23.70 -4.64
C TYR A 401 26.04 -23.06 -3.55
N TYR A 402 27.26 -23.58 -3.36
CA TYR A 402 28.18 -23.13 -2.31
C TYR A 402 29.56 -22.82 -2.89
N LEU A 403 30.19 -21.73 -2.44
CA LEU A 403 31.60 -21.46 -2.71
C LEU A 403 32.48 -22.51 -2.05
N ASN A 404 33.33 -23.17 -2.86
CA ASN A 404 34.24 -24.18 -2.33
C ASN A 404 35.37 -23.54 -1.50
N ASP A 405 35.76 -24.24 -0.44
CA ASP A 405 37.01 -24.00 0.28
C ASP A 405 38.25 -24.20 -0.63
N PRO A 406 39.44 -23.72 -0.23
CA PRO A 406 40.66 -23.86 -1.02
C PRO A 406 40.91 -25.31 -1.47
N PRO A 407 41.17 -25.56 -2.78
CA PRO A 407 41.49 -26.90 -3.26
C PRO A 407 42.80 -27.41 -2.61
N ALA A 408 42.89 -28.73 -2.40
CA ALA A 408 44.00 -29.34 -1.67
C ALA A 408 45.38 -28.93 -2.23
N GLY A 409 46.20 -28.29 -1.38
CA GLY A 409 47.51 -27.71 -1.75
C GLY A 409 47.49 -26.21 -2.04
N SER A 410 46.31 -25.58 -2.12
CA SER A 410 46.13 -24.12 -2.16
C SER A 410 45.86 -23.54 -0.77
N SER A 411 46.25 -22.28 -0.57
CA SER A 411 45.85 -21.46 0.59
C SER A 411 44.66 -20.54 0.29
N SER A 412 44.17 -20.49 -0.96
CA SER A 412 43.07 -19.63 -1.40
C SER A 412 42.04 -20.39 -2.24
N ALA A 413 40.77 -20.00 -2.08
CA ALA A 413 39.67 -20.48 -2.91
C ALA A 413 39.71 -19.81 -4.29
N ASP A 414 39.41 -20.56 -5.34
CA ASP A 414 39.70 -20.19 -6.73
C ASP A 414 38.45 -19.82 -7.56
N GLY A 415 37.28 -19.74 -6.93
CA GLY A 415 35.99 -19.49 -7.58
C GLY A 415 35.26 -20.75 -8.07
N SER A 416 35.72 -21.95 -7.68
CA SER A 416 34.94 -23.18 -7.85
C SER A 416 33.69 -23.20 -6.96
N ILE A 417 32.61 -23.80 -7.45
CA ILE A 417 31.37 -24.01 -6.69
C ILE A 417 30.93 -25.47 -6.75
N SER A 418 30.43 -25.97 -5.64
CA SER A 418 29.71 -27.23 -5.53
C SER A 418 28.21 -26.96 -5.41
N GLY A 419 27.39 -27.98 -5.64
CA GLY A 419 25.97 -27.95 -5.35
C GLY A 419 25.43 -29.25 -4.79
N ILE A 420 24.28 -29.16 -4.10
CA ILE A 420 23.73 -30.25 -3.28
C ILE A 420 23.47 -31.56 -4.03
N TRP A 421 23.23 -31.50 -5.35
CA TRP A 421 22.95 -32.66 -6.19
C TRP A 421 24.00 -32.94 -7.27
N ASP A 422 25.25 -32.52 -7.03
CA ASP A 422 26.38 -32.76 -7.95
C ASP A 422 26.85 -34.23 -7.99
N SER A 423 26.46 -35.06 -7.01
CA SER A 423 26.82 -36.48 -7.01
C SER A 423 25.99 -37.28 -8.02
N SER A 424 26.61 -38.23 -8.71
CA SER A 424 25.96 -38.99 -9.79
C SER A 424 24.69 -39.73 -9.35
N ALA A 425 24.60 -40.13 -8.08
CA ALA A 425 23.45 -40.81 -7.49
C ALA A 425 22.15 -39.96 -7.45
N VAL A 426 22.26 -38.64 -7.54
CA VAL A 426 21.13 -37.68 -7.56
C VAL A 426 21.15 -36.80 -8.83
N SER A 427 21.88 -37.21 -9.85
CA SER A 427 22.00 -36.49 -11.11
C SER A 427 20.63 -36.29 -11.78
N GLY A 428 20.39 -35.06 -12.26
CA GLY A 428 19.13 -34.66 -12.89
C GLY A 428 18.10 -34.01 -11.97
N GLN A 429 18.24 -34.09 -10.64
CA GLN A 429 17.24 -33.51 -9.71
C GLN A 429 17.05 -31.98 -9.90
N TYR A 430 18.12 -31.24 -10.24
CA TYR A 430 18.02 -29.80 -10.56
C TYR A 430 17.00 -29.54 -11.70
N ALA A 431 17.09 -30.31 -12.78
CA ALA A 431 16.22 -30.17 -13.94
C ALA A 431 14.79 -30.67 -13.67
N GLN A 432 14.61 -31.64 -12.76
CA GLN A 432 13.29 -32.11 -12.32
C GLN A 432 12.56 -31.02 -11.51
N PHE A 433 13.24 -30.41 -10.53
CA PHE A 433 12.70 -29.27 -9.77
C PHE A 433 12.35 -28.08 -10.67
N ILE A 434 13.26 -27.72 -11.60
CA ILE A 434 13.01 -26.63 -12.57
C ILE A 434 11.80 -26.96 -13.44
N SER A 435 11.67 -28.20 -13.91
CA SER A 435 10.50 -28.63 -14.69
C SER A 435 9.19 -28.52 -13.89
N LEU A 436 9.20 -28.83 -12.58
CA LEU A 436 8.03 -28.61 -11.71
C LEU A 436 7.70 -27.12 -11.60
N ALA A 437 8.67 -26.28 -11.26
CA ALA A 437 8.47 -24.83 -11.12
C ALA A 437 7.96 -24.19 -12.43
N HIS A 438 8.61 -24.48 -13.56
CA HIS A 438 8.21 -24.02 -14.90
C HIS A 438 6.80 -24.52 -15.26
N SER A 439 6.43 -25.75 -14.92
CA SER A 439 5.07 -26.28 -15.16
C SER A 439 3.97 -25.54 -14.39
N ARG A 440 4.35 -24.83 -13.32
CA ARG A 440 3.48 -23.99 -12.48
C ARG A 440 3.59 -22.49 -12.82
N GLY A 441 4.37 -22.14 -13.86
CA GLY A 441 4.62 -20.77 -14.31
C GLY A 441 5.63 -19.99 -13.47
N LEU A 442 6.35 -20.66 -12.56
CA LEU A 442 7.33 -20.05 -11.66
C LEU A 442 8.74 -20.17 -12.24
N ARG A 443 9.56 -19.13 -12.08
CA ARG A 443 10.98 -19.15 -12.46
C ARG A 443 11.85 -19.68 -11.32
N VAL A 444 13.05 -20.18 -11.62
CA VAL A 444 13.99 -20.71 -10.61
C VAL A 444 15.28 -19.91 -10.62
N PHE A 445 15.60 -19.25 -9.50
CA PHE A 445 16.88 -18.56 -9.28
C PHE A 445 17.65 -19.28 -8.16
N PRO A 446 18.50 -20.28 -8.45
CA PRO A 446 19.29 -20.94 -7.41
C PRO A 446 20.12 -19.95 -6.60
N THR A 447 20.22 -20.17 -5.30
CA THR A 447 21.01 -19.33 -4.40
C THR A 447 22.46 -19.82 -4.36
N LEU A 448 23.40 -18.88 -4.51
CA LEU A 448 24.82 -19.06 -4.25
C LEU A 448 25.15 -18.52 -2.86
N THR A 449 25.41 -19.42 -1.92
CA THR A 449 25.81 -19.08 -0.56
C THR A 449 27.34 -19.02 -0.41
N GLY A 450 27.81 -18.12 0.44
CA GLY A 450 29.23 -17.94 0.78
C GLY A 450 29.86 -19.10 1.59
N GLY A 451 31.17 -19.02 1.81
CA GLY A 451 31.95 -19.97 2.62
C GLY A 451 33.26 -19.35 3.13
N SER A 452 34.17 -20.14 3.70
CA SER A 452 35.45 -19.61 4.23
C SER A 452 36.30 -18.94 3.14
N GLY A 453 36.10 -19.36 1.89
CA GLY A 453 36.77 -18.82 0.70
C GLY A 453 36.29 -17.45 0.21
N THR A 454 35.16 -16.90 0.68
CA THR A 454 34.49 -15.75 0.03
C THR A 454 35.40 -14.55 -0.20
N ASP A 455 36.14 -14.09 0.83
CA ASP A 455 37.06 -12.95 0.70
C ASP A 455 38.16 -13.20 -0.34
N ASN A 456 38.69 -14.42 -0.42
CA ASN A 456 39.76 -14.79 -1.37
C ASN A 456 39.25 -14.77 -2.81
N VAL A 457 38.00 -15.22 -3.03
CA VAL A 457 37.36 -15.16 -4.35
C VAL A 457 37.07 -13.72 -4.74
N LEU A 458 36.47 -12.92 -3.84
CA LEU A 458 36.09 -11.55 -4.16
C LEU A 458 37.28 -10.60 -4.38
N THR A 459 38.39 -10.80 -3.68
CA THR A 459 39.61 -10.00 -3.88
C THR A 459 40.44 -10.42 -5.12
N SER A 460 40.15 -11.57 -5.73
CA SER A 460 40.89 -12.10 -6.89
C SER A 460 40.11 -11.99 -8.19
N ASP A 461 40.58 -11.16 -9.12
CA ASP A 461 39.94 -10.95 -10.42
C ASP A 461 39.79 -12.25 -11.22
N THR A 462 40.79 -13.14 -11.18
CA THR A 462 40.75 -14.48 -11.79
C THR A 462 39.70 -15.39 -11.14
N ALA A 463 39.58 -15.36 -9.80
CA ALA A 463 38.63 -16.22 -9.09
C ALA A 463 37.19 -15.76 -9.32
N ARG A 464 36.91 -14.45 -9.33
CA ARG A 464 35.59 -13.92 -9.72
C ARG A 464 35.25 -14.30 -11.17
N ALA A 465 36.20 -14.23 -12.10
CA ALA A 465 35.99 -14.65 -13.48
C ALA A 465 35.66 -16.15 -13.60
N LYS A 466 36.36 -17.01 -12.85
CA LYS A 466 36.06 -18.45 -12.77
C LYS A 466 34.64 -18.68 -12.23
N LEU A 467 34.28 -17.99 -11.15
CA LEU A 467 32.96 -18.09 -10.51
C LEU A 467 31.83 -17.72 -11.48
N VAL A 468 31.96 -16.59 -12.21
CA VAL A 468 30.99 -16.20 -13.26
C VAL A 468 30.85 -17.29 -14.32
N SER A 469 31.95 -17.87 -14.80
CA SER A 469 31.90 -18.99 -15.78
C SER A 469 31.26 -20.26 -15.22
N GLN A 470 31.47 -20.58 -13.94
CA GLN A 470 30.83 -21.73 -13.29
C GLN A 470 29.32 -21.53 -13.14
N ILE A 471 28.89 -20.35 -12.68
CA ILE A 471 27.47 -19.99 -12.54
C ILE A 471 26.77 -20.04 -13.90
N LEU A 472 27.35 -19.37 -14.91
CA LEU A 472 26.84 -19.38 -16.28
C LEU A 472 26.65 -20.82 -16.81
N SER A 473 27.64 -21.68 -16.62
CA SER A 473 27.57 -23.08 -17.02
C SER A 473 26.46 -23.86 -16.29
N ARG A 474 26.27 -23.65 -14.97
CA ARG A 474 25.17 -24.26 -14.21
C ARG A 474 23.80 -23.79 -14.68
N LEU A 475 23.60 -22.48 -14.88
CA LEU A 475 22.30 -21.96 -15.35
C LEU A 475 21.96 -22.41 -16.78
N GLN A 476 22.96 -22.55 -17.65
CA GLN A 476 22.79 -23.09 -19.01
C GLN A 476 22.51 -24.60 -19.02
N THR A 477 23.11 -25.38 -18.12
CA THR A 477 22.93 -26.85 -18.08
C THR A 477 21.71 -27.31 -17.30
N THR A 478 21.24 -26.54 -16.32
CA THR A 478 20.04 -26.84 -15.53
C THR A 478 18.76 -26.24 -16.13
N GLY A 479 18.87 -25.13 -16.87
CA GLY A 479 17.73 -24.38 -17.40
C GLY A 479 17.27 -23.22 -16.51
N ALA A 480 17.85 -23.04 -15.31
CA ALA A 480 17.47 -22.02 -14.33
C ALA A 480 17.52 -20.58 -14.88
N ASP A 481 16.56 -19.75 -14.47
CA ASP A 481 16.22 -18.45 -15.06
C ASP A 481 17.04 -17.27 -14.50
N GLY A 482 17.87 -17.51 -13.51
CA GLY A 482 18.67 -16.48 -12.84
C GLY A 482 19.47 -17.03 -11.68
N ILE A 483 20.03 -16.15 -10.86
CA ILE A 483 20.80 -16.51 -9.66
C ILE A 483 20.49 -15.53 -8.53
N VAL A 484 20.41 -16.03 -7.30
CA VAL A 484 20.52 -15.20 -6.09
C VAL A 484 21.95 -15.26 -5.58
N VAL A 485 22.60 -14.10 -5.43
CA VAL A 485 23.95 -13.98 -4.87
C VAL A 485 23.85 -13.63 -3.39
N ASP A 486 24.08 -14.62 -2.54
CA ASP A 486 24.00 -14.54 -1.08
C ASP A 486 25.38 -14.74 -0.45
N LEU A 487 26.15 -13.66 -0.38
CA LEU A 487 27.52 -13.69 0.14
C LEU A 487 27.57 -12.99 1.50
N GLU A 488 27.27 -13.75 2.55
CA GLU A 488 27.35 -13.31 3.94
C GLU A 488 28.78 -13.22 4.51
N SER A 489 28.90 -12.66 5.72
CA SER A 489 30.07 -12.77 6.61
C SER A 489 31.42 -12.31 6.02
N MET A 490 31.40 -11.45 5.01
CA MET A 490 32.57 -10.90 4.33
C MET A 490 33.27 -9.78 5.12
N LYS A 491 34.56 -9.55 4.83
CA LYS A 491 35.29 -8.36 5.30
C LYS A 491 34.86 -7.10 4.53
N ALA A 492 34.86 -5.95 5.20
CA ALA A 492 34.63 -4.63 4.59
C ALA A 492 35.51 -4.36 3.34
N SER A 493 36.77 -4.81 3.37
CA SER A 493 37.72 -4.73 2.24
C SER A 493 37.30 -5.49 0.99
N SER A 494 36.40 -6.48 1.12
CA SER A 494 35.96 -7.35 0.03
C SER A 494 34.72 -6.82 -0.70
N GLY A 495 34.04 -5.82 -0.14
CA GLY A 495 32.83 -5.20 -0.72
C GLY A 495 32.96 -4.73 -2.17
N PRO A 496 34.03 -4.02 -2.57
CA PRO A 496 34.27 -3.67 -3.97
C PRO A 496 34.43 -4.89 -4.90
N GLY A 497 34.84 -6.04 -4.35
CA GLY A 497 34.89 -7.33 -5.05
C GLY A 497 33.49 -7.90 -5.31
N LEU A 498 32.56 -7.79 -4.35
CA LEU A 498 31.15 -8.16 -4.55
C LEU A 498 30.51 -7.31 -5.66
N THR A 499 30.69 -5.99 -5.63
CA THR A 499 30.14 -5.09 -6.66
C THR A 499 30.67 -5.46 -8.05
N LYS A 500 31.97 -5.76 -8.18
CA LYS A 500 32.56 -6.28 -9.44
C LYS A 500 32.01 -7.65 -9.85
N LEU A 501 31.69 -8.54 -8.89
CA LEU A 501 31.10 -9.85 -9.17
C LEU A 501 29.69 -9.69 -9.76
N VAL A 502 28.83 -8.90 -9.11
CA VAL A 502 27.45 -8.67 -9.56
C VAL A 502 27.43 -8.00 -10.94
N GLN A 503 28.30 -7.01 -11.17
CA GLN A 503 28.47 -6.39 -12.50
C GLN A 503 28.89 -7.39 -13.59
N ALA A 504 29.81 -8.31 -13.27
CA ALA A 504 30.26 -9.34 -14.20
C ALA A 504 29.21 -10.43 -14.45
N LEU A 505 28.40 -10.77 -13.45
CA LEU A 505 27.26 -11.68 -13.59
C LEU A 505 26.17 -11.07 -14.47
N ALA A 506 25.74 -9.84 -14.19
CA ALA A 506 24.76 -9.12 -14.99
C ALA A 506 25.18 -9.06 -16.47
N ALA A 507 26.42 -8.62 -16.75
CA ALA A 507 26.96 -8.56 -18.10
C ALA A 507 27.05 -9.92 -18.84
N ALA A 508 27.12 -11.03 -18.10
CA ALA A 508 27.17 -12.39 -18.65
C ALA A 508 25.78 -13.06 -18.78
N LEU A 509 24.79 -12.64 -17.99
CA LEU A 509 23.49 -13.30 -17.85
C LEU A 509 22.34 -12.53 -18.51
N HIS A 510 22.33 -11.19 -18.49
CA HIS A 510 21.33 -10.38 -19.19
C HIS A 510 21.23 -10.66 -20.70
N PRO A 511 22.34 -10.91 -21.46
CA PRO A 511 22.26 -11.29 -22.88
C PRO A 511 21.60 -12.66 -23.14
N LEU A 512 21.29 -13.43 -22.09
CA LEU A 512 20.66 -14.75 -22.14
C LEU A 512 19.26 -14.76 -21.49
N ASP A 513 18.69 -13.59 -21.23
CA ASP A 513 17.43 -13.39 -20.49
C ASP A 513 17.44 -14.04 -19.09
N LYS A 514 18.60 -13.95 -18.40
CA LYS A 514 18.79 -14.47 -17.04
C LYS A 514 19.08 -13.35 -16.05
N GLN A 515 18.35 -13.34 -14.93
CA GLN A 515 18.41 -12.27 -13.93
C GLN A 515 19.42 -12.55 -12.80
N VAL A 516 19.85 -11.48 -12.13
CA VAL A 516 20.70 -11.51 -10.95
C VAL A 516 19.99 -10.77 -9.81
N VAL A 517 19.71 -11.49 -8.72
CA VAL A 517 19.35 -10.88 -7.43
C VAL A 517 20.59 -10.90 -6.55
N VAL A 518 20.80 -9.88 -5.73
CA VAL A 518 21.85 -9.89 -4.69
C VAL A 518 21.22 -9.63 -3.33
N ALA A 519 21.40 -10.60 -2.43
CA ALA A 519 20.97 -10.50 -1.04
C ALA A 519 22.01 -9.75 -0.21
N VAL A 520 21.57 -8.84 0.65
CA VAL A 520 22.44 -8.05 1.52
C VAL A 520 21.89 -7.95 2.94
N MET A 521 22.81 -7.83 3.88
CA MET A 521 22.51 -7.60 5.29
C MET A 521 21.81 -6.26 5.51
N SER A 522 20.78 -6.26 6.35
CA SER A 522 20.05 -5.06 6.77
C SER A 522 20.89 -4.08 7.59
N ARG A 523 20.68 -2.78 7.36
CA ARG A 523 21.36 -1.69 8.07
C ARG A 523 20.43 -0.48 8.21
N THR A 524 20.41 0.13 9.38
CA THR A 524 19.79 1.44 9.67
C THR A 524 20.79 2.60 9.52
N GLY A 525 22.09 2.29 9.45
CA GLY A 525 23.19 3.25 9.45
C GLY A 525 23.81 3.48 10.83
N ALA A 526 23.22 2.95 11.90
CA ALA A 526 23.82 2.90 13.24
C ALA A 526 24.88 1.79 13.37
N GLU A 527 24.86 0.80 12.49
CA GLU A 527 25.73 -0.39 12.53
C GLU A 527 27.13 -0.07 11.97
N SER A 528 28.16 -0.30 12.78
CA SER A 528 29.57 -0.24 12.37
C SER A 528 30.01 -1.47 11.56
N TRP A 529 29.21 -2.55 11.62
CA TRP A 529 29.34 -3.76 10.82
C TRP A 529 28.51 -3.67 9.51
N TYR A 530 28.63 -4.70 8.66
CA TYR A 530 27.99 -4.80 7.33
C TYR A 530 28.35 -3.67 6.33
N THR A 531 29.45 -2.94 6.57
CA THR A 531 29.93 -1.85 5.71
C THR A 531 30.46 -2.30 4.34
N GLN A 532 30.58 -3.62 4.08
CA GLN A 532 30.93 -4.17 2.77
C GLN A 532 29.86 -3.94 1.67
N TYR A 533 28.59 -3.78 2.03
CA TYR A 533 27.50 -3.72 1.06
C TYR A 533 27.26 -2.29 0.57
N ASN A 534 27.74 -1.97 -0.64
CA ASN A 534 27.43 -0.73 -1.34
C ASN A 534 26.06 -0.88 -2.04
N TYR A 535 24.97 -0.65 -1.29
CA TYR A 535 23.60 -0.87 -1.77
C TYR A 535 23.30 -0.21 -3.12
N ARG A 536 23.73 1.03 -3.34
CA ARG A 536 23.46 1.77 -4.57
C ARG A 536 24.12 1.12 -5.78
N ASP A 537 25.41 0.83 -5.70
CA ASP A 537 26.16 0.30 -6.85
C ASP A 537 25.87 -1.19 -7.08
N LEU A 538 25.38 -1.91 -6.05
CA LEU A 538 24.80 -3.25 -6.18
C LEU A 538 23.42 -3.22 -6.85
N ALA A 539 22.50 -2.37 -6.39
CA ALA A 539 21.16 -2.20 -7.00
C ALA A 539 21.23 -1.64 -8.43
N GLN A 540 22.29 -0.89 -8.78
CA GLN A 540 22.52 -0.46 -10.16
C GLN A 540 22.94 -1.63 -11.07
N ALA A 541 23.63 -2.65 -10.52
CA ALA A 541 24.19 -3.76 -11.29
C ALA A 541 23.29 -5.00 -11.36
N ALA A 542 22.64 -5.37 -10.26
CA ALA A 542 21.67 -6.47 -10.19
C ALA A 542 20.33 -6.08 -10.85
N ASP A 543 19.45 -7.06 -11.09
CA ASP A 543 18.04 -6.81 -11.39
C ASP A 543 17.30 -6.35 -10.13
N TYR A 544 17.57 -6.97 -8.99
CA TYR A 544 17.00 -6.63 -7.70
C TYR A 544 18.03 -6.68 -6.56
N LEU A 545 17.86 -5.80 -5.58
CA LEU A 545 18.54 -5.80 -4.29
C LEU A 545 17.59 -6.41 -3.25
N ASP A 546 17.91 -7.59 -2.75
CA ASP A 546 17.18 -8.22 -1.65
C ASP A 546 17.74 -7.72 -0.31
N LEU A 547 16.90 -7.02 0.46
CA LEU A 547 17.23 -6.60 1.81
C LEU A 547 16.70 -7.65 2.79
N MET A 548 17.60 -8.46 3.35
CA MET A 548 17.25 -9.47 4.36
C MET A 548 16.83 -8.78 5.68
N THR A 549 15.58 -8.33 5.72
CA THR A 549 14.95 -7.49 6.76
C THR A 549 14.28 -8.36 7.83
N TYR A 550 15.03 -9.38 8.24
CA TYR A 550 14.75 -10.31 9.32
C TYR A 550 16.03 -10.55 10.15
N ASP A 551 15.96 -11.44 11.14
CA ASP A 551 17.05 -11.73 12.08
C ASP A 551 17.60 -10.51 12.83
N PHE A 552 16.71 -9.56 13.17
CA PHE A 552 17.00 -8.52 14.14
C PHE A 552 17.26 -9.12 15.54
N SER A 553 16.39 -10.04 15.98
CA SER A 553 16.56 -10.80 17.22
C SER A 553 17.08 -12.20 16.93
N THR A 554 18.32 -12.51 17.36
CA THR A 554 18.99 -13.80 17.11
C THR A 554 19.45 -14.47 18.40
N SER A 555 20.45 -13.92 19.08
CA SER A 555 21.01 -14.48 20.32
C SER A 555 20.21 -14.12 21.58
N THR A 556 19.41 -13.05 21.52
CA THR A 556 18.51 -12.60 22.59
C THR A 556 17.05 -12.63 22.14
N PRO A 557 16.08 -12.93 23.02
CA PRO A 557 14.66 -12.91 22.68
C PRO A 557 14.17 -11.53 22.27
N GLY A 558 13.32 -11.49 21.26
CA GLY A 558 12.70 -10.28 20.72
C GLY A 558 12.05 -10.56 19.36
N PRO A 559 11.42 -9.56 18.72
CA PRO A 559 10.82 -9.74 17.40
C PRO A 559 11.87 -10.11 16.34
N VAL A 560 11.53 -11.07 15.48
CA VAL A 560 12.39 -11.48 14.35
C VAL A 560 12.67 -10.30 13.40
N ALA A 561 11.64 -9.49 13.15
CA ALA A 561 11.70 -8.24 12.40
C ALA A 561 10.70 -7.23 12.99
N PRO A 562 11.11 -6.28 13.84
CA PRO A 562 10.23 -5.20 14.31
C PRO A 562 9.88 -4.24 13.17
N LEU A 563 8.63 -3.77 13.10
CA LEU A 563 8.16 -2.95 11.97
C LEU A 563 8.90 -1.59 11.88
N ASP A 564 9.22 -0.97 13.02
CA ASP A 564 9.94 0.31 13.04
C ASP A 564 11.42 0.15 12.59
N TRP A 565 12.06 -0.97 12.93
CA TRP A 565 13.37 -1.34 12.41
C TRP A 565 13.37 -1.61 10.91
N VAL A 566 12.42 -2.40 10.40
CA VAL A 566 12.28 -2.63 8.94
C VAL A 566 12.09 -1.30 8.20
N ASN A 567 11.21 -0.43 8.69
CA ASN A 567 11.01 0.93 8.15
C ASN A 567 12.29 1.78 8.21
N ALA A 568 13.12 1.65 9.25
CA ALA A 568 14.41 2.35 9.34
C ALA A 568 15.46 1.82 8.34
N VAL A 569 15.48 0.51 8.06
CA VAL A 569 16.36 -0.10 7.03
C VAL A 569 15.95 0.38 5.63
N LEU A 570 14.66 0.45 5.33
CA LEU A 570 14.15 1.01 4.07
C LEU A 570 14.50 2.51 3.94
N SER A 571 14.34 3.28 5.02
CA SER A 571 14.72 4.70 5.08
C SER A 571 16.22 4.91 4.84
N TYR A 572 17.07 4.10 5.46
CA TYR A 572 18.52 4.14 5.25
C TYR A 572 18.89 3.82 3.80
N THR A 573 18.25 2.80 3.22
CA THR A 573 18.46 2.34 1.83
C THR A 573 18.09 3.43 0.83
N GLN A 574 16.91 4.05 0.98
CA GLN A 574 16.48 5.19 0.18
C GLN A 574 17.46 6.37 0.34
N GLY A 575 17.96 6.60 1.55
CA GLY A 575 19.00 7.58 1.85
C GLY A 575 20.36 7.33 1.17
N GLN A 576 20.66 6.10 0.71
CA GLN A 576 21.86 5.81 -0.10
C GLN A 576 21.68 6.17 -1.58
N GLY A 577 20.48 6.62 -1.99
CA GLY A 577 20.15 6.91 -3.40
C GLY A 577 19.90 5.66 -4.23
N VAL A 578 19.40 4.59 -3.60
CA VAL A 578 18.96 3.35 -4.27
C VAL A 578 17.64 3.61 -5.02
N ASP A 579 17.50 2.99 -6.19
CA ASP A 579 16.20 2.89 -6.87
C ASP A 579 15.33 1.87 -6.11
N MET A 580 14.39 2.37 -5.31
CA MET A 580 13.53 1.53 -4.46
C MET A 580 12.65 0.58 -5.29
N SER A 581 12.37 0.88 -6.56
CA SER A 581 11.62 -0.04 -7.44
C SER A 581 12.39 -1.34 -7.78
N LYS A 582 13.66 -1.42 -7.38
CA LYS A 582 14.51 -2.61 -7.46
C LYS A 582 14.78 -3.28 -6.11
N VAL A 583 14.20 -2.77 -5.02
CA VAL A 583 14.37 -3.31 -3.66
C VAL A 583 13.30 -4.35 -3.37
N LEU A 584 13.70 -5.52 -2.86
CA LEU A 584 12.81 -6.52 -2.29
C LEU A 584 12.79 -6.40 -0.76
N LEU A 585 11.60 -6.51 -0.17
CA LEU A 585 11.41 -6.57 1.27
C LEU A 585 11.58 -8.01 1.79
N GLY A 586 12.49 -8.20 2.73
CA GLY A 586 12.67 -9.42 3.51
C GLY A 586 11.51 -9.69 4.46
N ILE A 587 10.88 -10.87 4.39
CA ILE A 587 9.77 -11.25 5.28
C ILE A 587 10.01 -12.63 5.93
N PRO A 588 10.14 -12.72 7.26
CA PRO A 588 10.29 -14.01 7.93
C PRO A 588 8.95 -14.75 8.02
N TYR A 589 8.95 -16.05 7.72
CA TYR A 589 7.81 -16.97 7.90
C TYR A 589 7.95 -17.89 9.13
N TYR A 590 9.07 -17.79 9.85
CA TYR A 590 9.37 -18.58 11.03
C TYR A 590 9.14 -17.82 12.34
N ALA A 591 8.82 -18.56 13.38
CA ALA A 591 8.94 -18.17 14.78
C ALA A 591 10.34 -18.49 15.32
N ARG A 592 10.78 -17.76 16.34
CA ARG A 592 11.94 -18.11 17.19
C ARG A 592 11.45 -18.35 18.61
N ASP A 593 11.84 -19.49 19.18
CA ASP A 593 11.53 -19.92 20.53
C ASP A 593 12.84 -20.03 21.32
N TRP A 594 13.06 -19.08 22.23
CA TRP A 594 14.26 -19.01 23.06
C TRP A 594 14.02 -19.69 24.41
N THR A 595 14.85 -20.69 24.71
CA THR A 595 14.95 -21.30 26.04
C THR A 595 15.88 -20.43 26.90
N VAL A 596 15.40 -19.99 28.06
CA VAL A 596 16.20 -19.27 29.04
C VAL A 596 17.20 -20.22 29.69
N VAL A 597 18.50 -19.91 29.60
CA VAL A 597 19.57 -20.62 30.30
C VAL A 597 19.92 -19.83 31.58
N PRO A 598 19.58 -20.34 32.78
CA PRO A 598 19.82 -19.61 34.02
C PRO A 598 21.31 -19.32 34.27
N PRO A 599 21.65 -18.17 34.89
CA PRO A 599 23.03 -17.79 35.15
C PRO A 599 23.73 -18.75 36.12
N GLN A 600 24.96 -19.16 35.79
CA GLN A 600 25.81 -19.98 36.67
C GLN A 600 26.80 -19.09 37.43
N GLY A 601 26.45 -18.73 38.66
CA GLY A 601 27.21 -17.74 39.44
C GLY A 601 27.04 -16.33 38.87
N ASP A 602 28.12 -15.55 38.80
CA ASP A 602 28.10 -14.16 38.33
C ASP A 602 27.99 -13.98 36.79
N GLN A 603 27.70 -15.05 36.05
CA GLN A 603 27.49 -14.99 34.60
C GLN A 603 26.14 -14.33 34.25
N PRO A 604 26.01 -13.67 33.10
CA PRO A 604 24.70 -13.22 32.62
C PRO A 604 23.81 -14.41 32.21
N THR A 605 22.50 -14.22 32.25
CA THR A 605 21.52 -15.11 31.60
C THR A 605 21.86 -15.23 30.11
N THR A 606 21.87 -16.45 29.58
CA THR A 606 22.04 -16.70 28.14
C THR A 606 20.80 -17.43 27.59
N TYR A 607 20.75 -17.63 26.28
CA TYR A 607 19.62 -18.26 25.61
C TYR A 607 20.12 -19.23 24.54
N THR A 608 19.46 -20.38 24.43
CA THR A 608 19.45 -21.19 23.20
C THR A 608 18.12 -20.97 22.50
N HIS A 609 18.01 -21.33 21.22
CA HIS A 609 16.73 -21.22 20.51
C HIS A 609 16.50 -22.35 19.50
N VAL A 610 15.23 -22.54 19.16
CA VAL A 610 14.76 -23.33 18.02
C VAL A 610 13.79 -22.49 17.17
N HIS A 611 13.42 -23.02 16.01
CA HIS A 611 12.55 -22.36 15.04
C HIS A 611 11.28 -23.19 14.82
N TRP A 612 10.15 -22.51 14.63
CA TRP A 612 8.85 -23.13 14.36
C TRP A 612 8.15 -22.42 13.17
N ASN A 613 7.19 -23.08 12.54
CA ASN A 613 6.21 -22.41 11.67
C ASN A 613 5.10 -21.74 12.53
N LEU A 614 4.26 -20.90 11.90
CA LEU A 614 3.14 -20.23 12.57
C LEU A 614 2.18 -21.23 13.25
N THR A 615 1.83 -22.33 12.58
CA THR A 615 0.91 -23.33 13.12
C THR A 615 1.44 -23.96 14.41
N ASP A 616 2.72 -24.31 14.45
CA ASP A 616 3.37 -24.90 15.63
C ASP A 616 3.57 -23.89 16.76
N ALA A 617 3.91 -22.63 16.46
CA ALA A 617 3.94 -21.54 17.46
C ALA A 617 2.56 -21.34 18.11
N LEU A 618 1.48 -21.33 17.32
CA LEU A 618 0.10 -21.25 17.83
C LEU A 618 -0.32 -22.52 18.59
N ASN A 619 0.22 -23.69 18.25
CA ASN A 619 -0.04 -24.93 18.97
C ASN A 619 0.73 -25.01 20.30
N LEU A 620 1.94 -24.47 20.39
CA LEU A 620 2.67 -24.30 21.65
C LEU A 620 1.92 -23.37 22.60
N ALA A 621 1.46 -22.21 22.12
CA ALA A 621 0.66 -21.28 22.92
C ALA A 621 -0.59 -21.95 23.52
N LYS A 622 -1.35 -22.71 22.71
CA LYS A 622 -2.51 -23.51 23.18
C LYS A 622 -2.11 -24.60 24.18
N THR A 623 -1.03 -25.34 23.90
CA THR A 623 -0.58 -26.48 24.72
C THR A 623 -0.21 -26.06 26.14
N TYR A 624 0.42 -24.90 26.30
CA TYR A 624 0.80 -24.35 27.60
C TYR A 624 -0.23 -23.34 28.17
N ASN A 625 -1.38 -23.14 27.50
CA ASN A 625 -2.39 -22.13 27.83
C ASN A 625 -1.77 -20.73 28.02
N ALA A 626 -0.80 -20.38 27.17
CA ALA A 626 -0.11 -19.10 27.19
C ALA A 626 -0.92 -18.05 26.43
N ALA A 627 -1.16 -16.90 27.07
CA ALA A 627 -1.82 -15.77 26.41
C ALA A 627 -0.83 -15.11 25.42
N ILE A 628 -1.23 -15.03 24.15
CA ILE A 628 -0.49 -14.30 23.12
C ILE A 628 -0.68 -12.81 23.37
N GLN A 629 0.42 -12.08 23.43
CA GLN A 629 0.51 -10.63 23.56
C GLN A 629 1.12 -10.05 22.26
N ARG A 630 1.06 -8.74 22.06
CA ARG A 630 1.65 -8.05 20.91
C ARG A 630 2.61 -6.98 21.41
N ASP A 631 3.87 -7.08 20.97
CA ASP A 631 4.92 -6.14 21.34
C ASP A 631 4.91 -4.96 20.37
N THR A 632 4.55 -3.78 20.88
CA THR A 632 4.56 -2.50 20.16
C THR A 632 5.71 -1.59 20.63
N SER A 633 6.77 -2.16 21.19
CA SER A 633 7.98 -1.43 21.57
C SER A 633 8.67 -0.84 20.33
N SER A 634 9.28 0.33 20.47
CA SER A 634 10.17 0.88 19.44
C SER A 634 11.60 0.41 19.66
N TYR A 635 12.18 -0.19 18.63
CA TYR A 635 13.54 -0.72 18.63
C TYR A 635 14.54 0.25 17.97
N VAL A 636 14.04 1.31 17.31
CA VAL A 636 14.86 2.34 16.67
C VAL A 636 14.89 3.63 17.51
N ALA A 637 16.07 3.96 18.04
CA ALA A 637 16.26 5.14 18.88
C ALA A 637 15.89 6.45 18.16
N ASN A 638 14.96 7.21 18.76
CA ASN A 638 14.37 8.44 18.20
C ASN A 638 13.50 8.24 16.94
N SER A 639 12.96 7.04 16.71
CA SER A 639 11.98 6.80 15.65
C SER A 639 10.76 7.72 15.80
N THR A 640 10.33 8.30 14.67
CA THR A 640 9.01 8.95 14.52
C THR A 640 7.96 7.99 13.97
N PHE A 641 8.37 6.84 13.44
CA PHE A 641 7.49 5.76 13.02
C PHE A 641 6.98 5.03 14.26
N LYS A 642 5.66 4.78 14.32
CA LYS A 642 5.01 4.05 15.42
C LYS A 642 4.44 2.75 14.87
N ASP A 643 4.89 1.62 15.42
CA ASP A 643 4.20 0.36 15.22
C ASP A 643 2.94 0.32 16.11
N THR A 644 1.77 0.42 15.49
CA THR A 644 0.46 0.29 16.16
C THR A 644 -0.11 -1.12 16.06
N VAL A 645 0.54 -2.01 15.32
CA VAL A 645 0.14 -3.40 15.10
C VAL A 645 0.91 -4.29 16.06
N GLY A 646 2.23 -4.16 16.10
CA GLY A 646 3.14 -4.95 16.92
C GLY A 646 3.43 -6.35 16.38
N ILE A 647 4.34 -7.04 17.05
CA ILE A 647 4.72 -8.43 16.70
C ILE A 647 4.20 -9.39 17.79
N PRO A 648 3.51 -10.49 17.44
CA PRO A 648 2.93 -11.38 18.43
C PRO A 648 4.00 -12.22 19.15
N HIS A 649 3.82 -12.38 20.45
CA HIS A 649 4.72 -13.13 21.33
C HIS A 649 3.99 -13.79 22.49
N PHE A 650 4.62 -14.77 23.11
CA PHE A 650 4.18 -15.34 24.39
C PHE A 650 5.37 -15.89 25.19
N THR A 651 5.11 -16.24 26.45
CA THR A 651 6.08 -16.97 27.29
C THR A 651 5.41 -18.19 27.90
N TYR A 652 6.18 -19.24 28.12
CA TYR A 652 5.69 -20.44 28.81
C TYR A 652 6.79 -21.07 29.68
N THR A 653 6.43 -22.11 30.43
CA THR A 653 7.37 -22.92 31.20
C THR A 653 7.13 -24.38 30.86
N ASP A 654 8.17 -25.08 30.46
CA ASP A 654 8.07 -26.43 29.93
C ASP A 654 7.90 -27.50 31.04
N ALA A 655 7.86 -28.77 30.63
CA ALA A 655 7.84 -29.90 31.55
C ALA A 655 9.06 -29.93 32.49
N ASN A 656 10.25 -29.58 31.97
CA ASN A 656 11.54 -29.57 32.68
C ASN A 656 11.76 -28.33 33.58
N LYS A 657 10.84 -27.36 33.55
CA LYS A 657 10.91 -26.05 34.25
C LYS A 657 11.90 -25.05 33.64
N ALA A 658 12.30 -25.25 32.38
CA ALA A 658 12.88 -24.19 31.58
C ALA A 658 11.81 -23.14 31.23
N GLN A 659 12.18 -21.87 31.28
CA GLN A 659 11.34 -20.79 30.78
C GLN A 659 11.59 -20.61 29.28
N HIS A 660 10.53 -20.37 28.53
CA HIS A 660 10.55 -20.13 27.09
C HIS A 660 9.95 -18.77 26.74
N ILE A 661 10.50 -18.13 25.72
CA ILE A 661 10.03 -16.85 25.16
C ILE A 661 9.93 -17.04 23.65
N VAL A 662 8.74 -16.89 23.08
CA VAL A 662 8.47 -17.12 21.66
C VAL A 662 8.01 -15.82 21.00
N TYR A 663 8.67 -15.44 19.89
CA TYR A 663 8.18 -14.41 18.98
C TYR A 663 7.94 -15.04 17.60
N PHE A 664 6.89 -14.58 16.93
CA PHE A 664 6.51 -15.05 15.61
C PHE A 664 5.88 -13.91 14.80
N ASP A 665 5.60 -14.15 13.52
CA ASP A 665 4.78 -13.27 12.69
C ASP A 665 3.45 -13.95 12.35
N ASP A 666 2.39 -13.16 12.21
CA ASP A 666 1.04 -13.61 11.87
C ASP A 666 0.46 -12.76 10.71
N PRO A 667 -0.75 -13.06 10.22
CA PRO A 667 -1.35 -12.31 9.11
C PRO A 667 -1.47 -10.79 9.34
N GLN A 668 -1.62 -10.31 10.58
CA GLN A 668 -1.69 -8.88 10.87
C GLN A 668 -0.31 -8.23 10.77
N SER A 669 0.73 -8.85 11.32
CA SER A 669 2.09 -8.29 11.27
C SER A 669 2.75 -8.46 9.89
N TRP A 670 2.47 -9.55 9.15
CA TRP A 670 2.83 -9.66 7.73
C TRP A 670 2.13 -8.58 6.88
N ASN A 671 0.82 -8.37 7.05
CA ASN A 671 0.09 -7.32 6.32
C ASN A 671 0.65 -5.91 6.59
N ALA A 672 1.03 -5.61 7.84
CA ALA A 672 1.67 -4.35 8.20
C ALA A 672 3.05 -4.16 7.54
N LYS A 673 3.86 -5.22 7.47
CA LYS A 673 5.15 -5.22 6.77
C LYS A 673 4.97 -5.05 5.26
N LEU A 674 4.04 -5.77 4.66
CA LEU A 674 3.72 -5.67 3.24
C LEU A 674 3.25 -4.26 2.84
N GLY A 675 2.54 -3.54 3.72
CA GLY A 675 2.18 -2.13 3.50
C GLY A 675 3.37 -1.18 3.28
N LEU A 676 4.59 -1.55 3.70
CA LEU A 676 5.80 -0.77 3.42
C LEU A 676 6.19 -0.78 1.94
N LEU A 677 5.74 -1.76 1.15
CA LEU A 677 5.98 -1.79 -0.29
C LEU A 677 5.39 -0.57 -1.01
N ASP A 678 4.24 -0.06 -0.56
CA ASP A 678 3.62 1.14 -1.13
C ASP A 678 4.17 2.43 -0.55
N GLN A 679 4.54 2.43 0.75
CA GLN A 679 5.20 3.57 1.39
C GLN A 679 6.54 3.93 0.74
N TYR A 680 7.33 2.93 0.33
CA TYR A 680 8.66 3.10 -0.28
C TYR A 680 8.71 2.87 -1.79
N HIS A 681 7.59 2.48 -2.41
CA HIS A 681 7.50 2.07 -3.82
C HIS A 681 8.47 0.93 -4.18
N LEU A 682 8.46 -0.13 -3.37
CA LEU A 682 9.35 -1.27 -3.49
C LEU A 682 9.04 -2.15 -4.70
N GLY A 683 10.08 -2.80 -5.21
CA GLY A 683 10.02 -3.74 -6.33
C GLY A 683 9.39 -5.09 -6.00
N GLY A 684 9.24 -5.45 -4.72
CA GLY A 684 8.62 -6.71 -4.33
C GLY A 684 9.02 -7.23 -2.95
N VAL A 685 8.98 -8.55 -2.78
CA VAL A 685 9.35 -9.28 -1.57
C VAL A 685 10.36 -10.40 -1.86
N ALA A 686 11.11 -10.74 -0.83
CA ALA A 686 11.85 -11.98 -0.70
C ALA A 686 11.56 -12.51 0.72
N ASP A 687 11.16 -13.77 0.87
CA ASP A 687 10.84 -14.32 2.19
C ASP A 687 12.08 -14.89 2.91
N TRP A 688 11.86 -15.43 4.10
CA TRP A 688 12.58 -16.61 4.55
C TRP A 688 11.65 -17.45 5.44
N SER A 689 11.13 -18.59 5.02
CA SER A 689 11.25 -19.27 3.72
C SER A 689 10.03 -20.21 3.59
N LEU A 690 9.65 -20.64 2.38
CA LEU A 690 8.56 -21.60 2.14
C LEU A 690 8.66 -22.89 2.97
N TYR A 691 9.85 -23.27 3.44
CA TYR A 691 10.05 -24.39 4.38
C TYR A 691 9.20 -24.26 5.66
N TRP A 692 8.89 -23.03 6.08
CA TRP A 692 8.08 -22.72 7.26
C TRP A 692 6.59 -22.52 6.95
N VAL A 693 6.14 -22.80 5.72
CA VAL A 693 4.74 -22.60 5.29
C VAL A 693 4.03 -23.94 5.19
N ASP A 694 3.14 -24.22 6.14
CA ASP A 694 2.24 -25.38 6.10
C ASP A 694 0.88 -25.05 5.44
N SER A 695 0.03 -26.06 5.26
CA SER A 695 -1.30 -25.92 4.64
C SER A 695 -2.30 -25.03 5.41
N ALA A 696 -2.04 -24.69 6.68
CA ALA A 696 -2.84 -23.72 7.43
C ALA A 696 -2.26 -22.30 7.33
N THR A 697 -0.94 -22.15 7.33
CA THR A 697 -0.23 -20.88 7.09
C THR A 697 -0.49 -20.38 5.66
N ALA A 698 -0.36 -21.25 4.66
CA ALA A 698 -0.58 -20.97 3.24
C ALA A 698 -1.93 -20.28 2.96
N LYS A 699 -3.00 -20.72 3.63
CA LYS A 699 -4.37 -20.18 3.48
C LYS A 699 -4.53 -18.74 3.97
N GLN A 700 -3.58 -18.23 4.75
CA GLN A 700 -3.59 -16.88 5.32
C GLN A 700 -2.51 -16.00 4.68
N LEU A 701 -1.33 -16.58 4.43
CA LEU A 701 -0.18 -15.90 3.82
C LEU A 701 -0.38 -15.58 2.34
N PHE A 702 -0.78 -16.56 1.51
CA PHE A 702 -0.85 -16.35 0.06
C PHE A 702 -1.90 -15.30 -0.37
N PRO A 703 -3.10 -15.19 0.26
CA PRO A 703 -3.99 -14.07 0.00
C PRO A 703 -3.33 -12.69 0.24
N LEU A 704 -2.55 -12.53 1.31
CA LEU A 704 -1.82 -11.27 1.57
C LEU A 704 -0.74 -11.00 0.50
N LEU A 705 -0.01 -12.03 0.06
CA LEU A 705 0.94 -11.88 -1.05
C LEU A 705 0.24 -11.49 -2.36
N GLN A 706 -0.94 -12.05 -2.65
CA GLN A 706 -1.74 -11.66 -3.81
C GLN A 706 -2.20 -10.19 -3.70
N GLU A 707 -2.78 -9.81 -2.56
CA GLU A 707 -3.30 -8.47 -2.28
C GLU A 707 -2.27 -7.34 -2.47
N HIS A 708 -1.03 -7.56 -2.03
CA HIS A 708 0.04 -6.56 -2.06
C HIS A 708 0.96 -6.64 -3.29
N LEU A 709 0.89 -7.71 -4.10
CA LEU A 709 1.83 -7.94 -5.23
C LEU A 709 1.16 -8.09 -6.61
N ARG A 710 -0.19 -8.11 -6.71
CA ARG A 710 -0.94 -8.36 -7.95
C ARG A 710 -2.08 -7.38 -8.20
#